data_AF-A3YZP5-F1
#
_entry.id   AF-A3YZP5-F1
#
_cell.length_a   1.000
_cell.length_b   1.000
_cell.length_c   1.000
_cell.angle_alpha   90.00
_cell.angle_beta   90.00
_cell.angle_gamma   90.00
#
_symmetry.space_group_name_H-M   'P 1'
#
loop_
_entity.id
_entity.type
_entity.pdbx_description
1 polymer ?
#
loop_
_entity_poly.entity_id
_entity_poly.type
_entity_poly.pdbx_seq_one_letter_code
_entity_poly.pdbx_strand_id
1 'polypeptide(L)'
;MGRIVGIDLGTTNSVVAVLEGGRPQVIANAEGGRTTPSVVGFSRDQELLVGQLARRQLVLNPRNTFANLKRFVGRSWDELDDGSLAVPYTVRANDQGNVRIVCPVTEREYAPEELLASILRKLVDDAATYLGEAVEAAVITVPAYFNDAQRQATRDAGRLAGLTVERILNEPTAAALAYGFDRSAVKRVLVFDLGGGTFDVSVLRIANGVFDVKATSGDTQLGGNDWDLRIVDWLSEAFEARHQIDLRRDRQALQRLSEAAEKAKQELSGVTTTPISLPFIATGPEGPLHIETSLERRTFESLCPDLLDRLMRPVQRALRDSGLTADDIDDVVLVGGSTRMPMVQEMVRTLIPREPCQSVNPDEVVAIGAAVQAGILTGDLRDLMLNDVTPLSLGLETIGGVMKVLIPRNTPIPVRRSDVFSTSEANQSAVEIHVLQGERQMAVDNKSLGRFRLSGIQPAPRGVPQVQVSLDIDANGLLQVSATDRTTGRQQSVSIQGGSNLSEQEIQALLEEAQRKFAEDRRKRVAVDRLNRAQTLVAQAERRLRDAALELGPYGAERQQRSVEMALREVQVLLDDSDPAELDLAVSQLQEALYGLNRRLISERKTESGPLQGLKNTLGSIKDDLFSDEDDWDEWDRSRPGPSERWGGDPWAPPSRNGGYREEGYSSYESPRLERSRPEPPRREPPRPDRSDRYEPAAEGRRRPSPRADDPWAED
;
A
#
# COMPACT_ATOMS: atom_id res chain seq x y z
N MET A 1 -11.26 7.38 17.85
CA MET A 1 -10.91 6.69 16.59
C MET A 1 -10.03 5.52 16.95
N GLY A 2 -10.25 4.35 16.35
CA GLY A 2 -9.31 3.23 16.46
C GLY A 2 -7.95 3.58 15.84
N ARG A 3 -6.96 2.72 16.01
CA ARG A 3 -5.60 2.96 15.50
C ARG A 3 -5.61 3.06 13.97
N ILE A 4 -4.94 4.07 13.42
CA ILE A 4 -4.75 4.23 11.98
C ILE A 4 -3.36 3.70 11.62
N VAL A 5 -3.29 2.71 10.73
CA VAL A 5 -2.01 2.19 10.22
C VAL A 5 -1.63 2.83 8.88
N GLY A 6 -0.34 2.89 8.59
CA GLY A 6 0.19 3.25 7.28
C GLY A 6 0.51 2.00 6.47
N ILE A 7 -0.06 1.88 5.27
CA ILE A 7 0.15 0.73 4.39
C ILE A 7 0.78 1.19 3.09
N ASP A 8 1.97 0.65 2.80
CA ASP A 8 2.54 0.65 1.46
C ASP A 8 1.99 -0.56 0.69
N LEU A 9 1.09 -0.33 -0.25
CA LEU A 9 0.53 -1.37 -1.12
C LEU A 9 1.36 -1.45 -2.40
N GLY A 10 2.54 -2.05 -2.40
CA GLY A 10 3.42 -2.07 -3.57
C GLY A 10 3.09 -3.15 -4.61
N THR A 11 3.65 -3.02 -5.81
CA THR A 11 3.43 -3.98 -6.92
C THR A 11 3.98 -5.36 -6.62
N THR A 12 5.16 -5.44 -6.00
CA THR A 12 5.87 -6.70 -5.72
C THR A 12 5.82 -7.07 -4.24
N ASN A 13 5.96 -6.09 -3.36
CA ASN A 13 5.90 -6.26 -1.92
C ASN A 13 5.03 -5.15 -1.33
N SER A 14 4.38 -5.46 -0.22
CA SER A 14 3.62 -4.51 0.59
C SER A 14 4.15 -4.49 2.02
N VAL A 15 3.99 -3.36 2.69
CA VAL A 15 4.53 -3.10 4.03
C VAL A 15 3.48 -2.38 4.87
N VAL A 16 3.39 -2.72 6.15
CA VAL A 16 2.52 -2.04 7.10
C VAL A 16 3.33 -1.47 8.26
N ALA A 17 3.00 -0.24 8.65
CA ALA A 17 3.63 0.49 9.72
C ALA A 17 2.59 1.19 10.60
N VAL A 18 2.99 1.54 11.80
CA VAL A 18 2.15 2.20 12.80
C VAL A 18 2.94 3.29 13.50
N LEU A 19 2.26 4.28 14.07
CA LEU A 19 2.88 5.24 14.98
C LEU A 19 2.75 4.72 16.42
N GLU A 20 3.88 4.46 17.10
CA GLU A 20 3.92 4.08 18.52
C GLU A 20 4.81 5.06 19.29
N GLY A 21 4.30 5.61 20.40
CA GLY A 21 5.07 6.55 21.22
C GLY A 21 5.58 7.78 20.45
N GLY A 22 4.85 8.21 19.42
CA GLY A 22 5.25 9.30 18.53
C GLY A 22 6.34 8.95 17.51
N ARG A 23 6.69 7.67 17.33
CA ARG A 23 7.66 7.22 16.32
C ARG A 23 7.03 6.21 15.36
N PRO A 24 7.30 6.30 14.06
CA PRO A 24 6.80 5.32 13.10
C PRO A 24 7.61 4.03 13.18
N GLN A 25 6.93 2.88 13.16
CA GLN A 25 7.52 1.55 13.23
C GLN A 25 6.84 0.61 12.24
N VAL A 26 7.65 -0.11 11.44
CA VAL A 26 7.15 -1.17 10.55
C VAL A 26 6.89 -2.43 11.37
N ILE A 27 5.75 -3.06 11.11
CA ILE A 27 5.29 -4.29 11.75
C ILE A 27 5.77 -5.49 10.92
N ALA A 28 6.29 -6.51 11.60
CA ALA A 28 6.62 -7.77 10.94
C ALA A 28 5.35 -8.61 10.72
N ASN A 29 5.26 -9.29 9.58
CA ASN A 29 4.17 -10.22 9.30
C ASN A 29 4.28 -11.51 10.14
N ALA A 30 3.22 -12.33 10.12
CA ALA A 30 3.19 -13.61 10.82
C ALA A 30 4.36 -14.56 10.44
N GLU A 31 4.95 -14.40 9.26
CA GLU A 31 6.09 -15.17 8.78
C GLU A 31 7.46 -14.60 9.24
N GLY A 32 7.48 -13.50 10.00
CA GLY A 32 8.68 -12.85 10.54
C GLY A 32 9.38 -11.88 9.58
N GLY A 33 8.82 -11.66 8.39
CA GLY A 33 9.31 -10.69 7.41
C GLY A 33 8.77 -9.29 7.66
N ARG A 34 9.55 -8.25 7.32
CA ARG A 34 9.10 -6.85 7.39
C ARG A 34 8.39 -6.39 6.11
N THR A 35 8.42 -7.22 5.08
CA THR A 35 7.70 -7.03 3.83
C THR A 35 6.90 -8.29 3.54
N THR A 36 5.74 -8.11 2.91
CA THR A 36 4.85 -9.18 2.50
C THR A 36 4.77 -9.18 0.97
N PRO A 37 5.07 -10.29 0.28
CA PRO A 37 4.91 -10.35 -1.17
C PRO A 37 3.47 -9.98 -1.59
N SER A 38 3.32 -9.13 -2.59
CA SER A 38 2.03 -8.74 -3.16
C SER A 38 1.52 -9.81 -4.11
N VAL A 39 1.31 -11.02 -3.56
CA VAL A 39 0.92 -12.22 -4.29
C VAL A 39 -0.29 -12.84 -3.62
N VAL A 40 -1.29 -13.21 -4.42
CA VAL A 40 -2.51 -13.88 -3.98
C VAL A 40 -2.68 -15.13 -4.83
N GLY A 41 -3.12 -16.24 -4.25
CA GLY A 41 -3.46 -17.41 -5.03
C GLY A 41 -4.45 -18.31 -4.34
N PHE A 42 -4.94 -19.29 -5.06
CA PHE A 42 -5.85 -20.30 -4.53
C PHE A 42 -5.18 -21.67 -4.59
N SER A 43 -5.29 -22.43 -3.51
CA SER A 43 -4.85 -23.82 -3.47
C SER A 43 -5.75 -24.69 -4.38
N ARG A 44 -5.38 -25.96 -4.56
CA ARG A 44 -6.24 -26.92 -5.29
C ARG A 44 -7.59 -27.13 -4.60
N ASP A 45 -7.62 -26.96 -3.29
CA ASP A 45 -8.80 -27.07 -2.44
C ASP A 45 -9.55 -25.73 -2.32
N GLN A 46 -9.26 -24.78 -3.21
CA GLN A 46 -9.86 -23.44 -3.27
C GLN A 46 -9.58 -22.54 -2.06
N GLU A 47 -8.58 -22.87 -1.25
CA GLU A 47 -8.18 -22.04 -0.11
C GLU A 47 -7.40 -20.81 -0.58
N LEU A 48 -7.75 -19.64 -0.03
CA LEU A 48 -7.06 -18.39 -0.32
C LEU A 48 -5.68 -18.36 0.37
N LEU A 49 -4.65 -18.13 -0.41
CA LEU A 49 -3.27 -17.95 0.03
C LEU A 49 -2.84 -16.52 -0.31
N VAL A 50 -2.16 -15.85 0.62
CA VAL A 50 -1.67 -14.48 0.45
C VAL A 50 -0.22 -14.39 0.93
N GLY A 51 0.58 -13.52 0.30
CA GLY A 51 1.95 -13.26 0.75
C GLY A 51 2.90 -14.41 0.44
N GLN A 52 3.70 -14.79 1.44
CA GLN A 52 4.74 -15.80 1.26
C GLN A 52 4.17 -17.19 0.90
N LEU A 53 2.99 -17.53 1.44
CA LEU A 53 2.31 -18.80 1.13
C LEU A 53 1.92 -18.86 -0.35
N ALA A 54 1.36 -17.78 -0.89
CA ALA A 54 1.03 -17.69 -2.31
C ALA A 54 2.29 -17.70 -3.18
N ARG A 55 3.33 -16.94 -2.80
CA ARG A 55 4.61 -16.88 -3.54
C ARG A 55 5.26 -18.26 -3.67
N ARG A 56 5.19 -19.12 -2.65
CA ARG A 56 5.77 -20.49 -2.68
C ARG A 56 5.14 -21.40 -3.73
N GLN A 57 3.85 -21.22 -4.04
CA GLN A 57 3.17 -22.05 -5.04
C GLN A 57 3.18 -21.45 -6.45
N LEU A 58 3.70 -20.25 -6.64
CA LEU A 58 3.65 -19.48 -7.88
C LEU A 58 4.14 -20.30 -9.09
N VAL A 59 5.26 -21.03 -8.95
CA VAL A 59 5.83 -21.89 -10.00
C VAL A 59 4.97 -23.13 -10.30
N LEU A 60 4.40 -23.75 -9.27
CA LEU A 60 3.65 -25.01 -9.42
C LEU A 60 2.18 -24.77 -9.79
N ASN A 61 1.68 -23.57 -9.53
CA ASN A 61 0.30 -23.20 -9.72
C ASN A 61 0.15 -21.79 -10.34
N PRO A 62 0.81 -21.51 -11.47
CA PRO A 62 0.87 -20.16 -12.05
C PRO A 62 -0.47 -19.66 -12.58
N ARG A 63 -1.41 -20.56 -12.88
CA ARG A 63 -2.74 -20.20 -13.39
C ARG A 63 -3.69 -19.69 -12.31
N ASN A 64 -3.45 -20.07 -11.06
CA ASN A 64 -4.29 -19.73 -9.91
C ASN A 64 -3.53 -18.91 -8.86
N THR A 65 -2.36 -18.36 -9.23
CA THR A 65 -1.54 -17.50 -8.37
C THR A 65 -1.20 -16.23 -9.14
N PHE A 66 -1.50 -15.09 -8.54
CA PHE A 66 -1.55 -13.79 -9.17
C PHE A 66 -0.58 -12.85 -8.45
N ALA A 67 0.38 -12.31 -9.19
CA ALA A 67 1.33 -11.30 -8.76
C ALA A 67 1.18 -10.06 -9.64
N ASN A 68 1.86 -8.96 -9.35
CA ASN A 68 1.84 -7.74 -10.17
C ASN A 68 0.43 -7.12 -10.35
N LEU A 69 -0.49 -7.42 -9.44
CA LEU A 69 -1.90 -7.00 -9.50
C LEU A 69 -2.07 -5.48 -9.61
N LYS A 70 -1.17 -4.72 -8.97
CA LYS A 70 -1.16 -3.26 -9.00
C LYS A 70 -0.95 -2.66 -10.41
N ARG A 71 -0.44 -3.44 -11.38
CA ARG A 71 -0.36 -2.98 -12.78
C ARG A 71 -1.73 -2.93 -13.46
N PHE A 72 -2.72 -3.67 -12.97
CA PHE A 72 -4.06 -3.78 -13.57
C PHE A 72 -5.13 -2.90 -12.89
N VAL A 73 -4.89 -2.49 -11.64
CA VAL A 73 -5.88 -1.76 -10.83
C VAL A 73 -6.31 -0.45 -11.50
N GLY A 74 -7.62 -0.22 -11.62
CA GLY A 74 -8.20 1.00 -12.19
C GLY A 74 -7.84 1.28 -13.66
N ARG A 75 -7.42 0.25 -14.41
CA ARG A 75 -7.17 0.35 -15.87
C ARG A 75 -8.31 -0.27 -16.65
N SER A 76 -8.62 0.31 -17.81
CA SER A 76 -9.44 -0.36 -18.83
C SER A 76 -8.58 -1.30 -19.66
N TRP A 77 -9.21 -2.30 -20.28
CA TRP A 77 -8.53 -3.26 -21.16
C TRP A 77 -7.67 -2.60 -22.25
N ASP A 78 -8.20 -1.54 -22.87
CA ASP A 78 -7.53 -0.82 -23.97
C ASP A 78 -6.28 -0.05 -23.55
N GLU A 79 -6.00 0.05 -22.24
CA GLU A 79 -4.77 0.69 -21.71
C GLU A 79 -3.64 -0.31 -21.49
N LEU A 80 -3.90 -1.60 -21.63
CA LEU A 80 -2.92 -2.66 -21.45
C LEU A 80 -2.25 -2.97 -22.79
N ASP A 81 -0.92 -2.99 -22.79
CA ASP A 81 -0.12 -3.47 -23.93
C ASP A 81 0.29 -4.94 -23.73
N ASP A 82 0.88 -5.53 -24.77
CA ASP A 82 1.33 -6.93 -24.73
C ASP A 82 2.31 -7.19 -23.58
N GLY A 83 3.14 -6.20 -23.23
CA GLY A 83 4.07 -6.29 -22.09
C GLY A 83 3.35 -6.32 -20.73
N SER A 84 2.27 -5.55 -20.58
CA SER A 84 1.40 -5.56 -19.40
C SER A 84 0.72 -6.91 -19.20
N LEU A 85 0.46 -7.61 -20.31
CA LEU A 85 -0.22 -8.91 -20.35
C LEU A 85 0.76 -10.09 -20.30
N ALA A 86 2.08 -9.85 -20.21
CA ALA A 86 3.12 -10.87 -20.09
C ALA A 86 3.17 -11.48 -18.68
N VAL A 87 2.04 -12.09 -18.26
CA VAL A 87 1.85 -12.75 -16.98
C VAL A 87 1.43 -14.22 -17.19
N PRO A 88 1.72 -15.13 -16.25
CA PRO A 88 1.51 -16.56 -16.46
C PRO A 88 0.06 -17.03 -16.13
N TYR A 89 -0.83 -16.09 -15.82
CA TYR A 89 -2.27 -16.31 -15.60
C TYR A 89 -3.10 -15.59 -16.67
N THR A 90 -4.41 -15.85 -16.68
CA THR A 90 -5.31 -15.28 -17.70
C THR A 90 -5.90 -13.96 -17.23
N VAL A 91 -5.69 -12.90 -18.01
CA VAL A 91 -6.36 -11.60 -17.88
C VAL A 91 -7.30 -11.43 -19.07
N ARG A 92 -8.51 -10.91 -18.84
CA ARG A 92 -9.50 -10.63 -19.90
C ARG A 92 -10.27 -9.35 -19.66
N ALA A 93 -10.89 -8.83 -20.72
CA ALA A 93 -11.94 -7.84 -20.61
C ALA A 93 -13.28 -8.53 -20.30
N ASN A 94 -14.10 -7.92 -19.44
CA ASN A 94 -15.53 -8.22 -19.40
C ASN A 94 -16.30 -7.45 -20.49
N ASP A 95 -17.62 -7.61 -20.54
CA ASP A 95 -18.50 -6.94 -21.51
C ASP A 95 -18.46 -5.40 -21.46
N GLN A 96 -17.94 -4.83 -20.37
CA GLN A 96 -17.81 -3.39 -20.14
C GLN A 96 -16.39 -2.87 -20.44
N GLY A 97 -15.46 -3.73 -20.87
CA GLY A 97 -14.06 -3.37 -21.09
C GLY A 97 -13.22 -3.26 -19.81
N ASN A 98 -13.75 -3.71 -18.68
CA ASN A 98 -13.03 -3.74 -17.40
C ASN A 98 -12.14 -4.97 -17.31
N VAL A 99 -10.99 -4.81 -16.65
CA VAL A 99 -10.02 -5.88 -16.47
C VAL A 99 -10.54 -6.90 -15.46
N ARG A 100 -10.43 -8.18 -15.81
CA ARG A 100 -10.79 -9.33 -14.98
C ARG A 100 -9.67 -10.38 -15.03
N ILE A 101 -9.43 -11.01 -13.89
CA ILE A 101 -8.44 -12.07 -13.71
C ILE A 101 -9.18 -13.38 -13.51
N VAL A 102 -8.94 -14.34 -14.39
CA VAL A 102 -9.64 -15.63 -14.37
C VAL A 102 -8.90 -16.57 -13.43
N CYS A 103 -9.63 -17.15 -12.47
CA CYS A 103 -9.15 -18.21 -11.61
C CYS A 103 -9.84 -19.53 -11.95
N PRO A 104 -9.16 -20.45 -12.66
CA PRO A 104 -9.73 -21.75 -13.02
C PRO A 104 -10.22 -22.58 -11.84
N VAL A 105 -9.50 -22.59 -10.71
CA VAL A 105 -9.82 -23.49 -9.58
C VAL A 105 -11.07 -23.06 -8.82
N THR A 106 -11.36 -21.76 -8.75
CA THR A 106 -12.57 -21.23 -8.12
C THR A 106 -13.71 -21.01 -9.13
N GLU A 107 -13.46 -21.25 -10.42
CA GLU A 107 -14.39 -21.01 -11.53
C GLU A 107 -14.93 -19.56 -11.55
N ARG A 108 -14.14 -18.60 -11.05
CA ARG A 108 -14.51 -17.19 -10.93
C ARG A 108 -13.57 -16.26 -11.68
N GLU A 109 -14.12 -15.10 -12.00
CA GLU A 109 -13.37 -13.93 -12.39
C GLU A 109 -13.29 -12.94 -11.24
N TYR A 110 -12.11 -12.39 -11.03
CA TYR A 110 -11.85 -11.41 -10.00
C TYR A 110 -11.52 -10.06 -10.61
N ALA A 111 -12.03 -9.00 -10.01
CA ALA A 111 -11.50 -7.66 -10.24
C ALA A 111 -10.12 -7.55 -9.57
N PRO A 112 -9.16 -6.79 -10.14
CA PRO A 112 -7.87 -6.56 -9.49
C PRO A 112 -7.99 -6.05 -8.05
N GLU A 113 -8.99 -5.19 -7.79
CA GLU A 113 -9.30 -4.60 -6.48
C GLU A 113 -9.66 -5.66 -5.43
N GLU A 114 -10.39 -6.71 -5.82
CA GLU A 114 -10.79 -7.81 -4.92
C GLU A 114 -9.57 -8.63 -4.46
N LEU A 115 -8.63 -8.89 -5.38
CA LEU A 115 -7.38 -9.58 -5.03
C LEU A 115 -6.45 -8.68 -4.20
N LEU A 116 -6.34 -7.39 -4.53
CA LEU A 116 -5.58 -6.43 -3.72
C LEU A 116 -6.17 -6.27 -2.31
N ALA A 117 -7.50 -6.33 -2.16
CA ALA A 117 -8.17 -6.32 -0.86
C ALA A 117 -7.74 -7.50 0.03
N SER A 118 -7.43 -8.66 -0.57
CA SER A 118 -6.91 -9.82 0.17
C SER A 118 -5.51 -9.57 0.73
N ILE A 119 -4.66 -8.82 0.01
CA ILE A 119 -3.33 -8.40 0.48
C ILE A 119 -3.47 -7.41 1.63
N LEU A 120 -4.31 -6.38 1.44
CA LEU A 120 -4.60 -5.39 2.48
C LEU A 120 -5.15 -6.05 3.75
N ARG A 121 -6.08 -7.00 3.61
CA ARG A 121 -6.61 -7.75 4.75
C ARG A 121 -5.51 -8.47 5.51
N LYS A 122 -4.60 -9.20 4.84
CA LYS A 122 -3.48 -9.87 5.51
C LYS A 122 -2.61 -8.89 6.30
N LEU A 123 -2.25 -7.74 5.71
CA LEU A 123 -1.43 -6.72 6.38
C LEU A 123 -2.11 -6.16 7.64
N VAL A 124 -3.42 -5.95 7.57
CA VAL A 124 -4.24 -5.46 8.68
C VAL A 124 -4.36 -6.52 9.77
N ASP A 125 -4.55 -7.79 9.40
CA ASP A 125 -4.63 -8.89 10.36
C ASP A 125 -3.28 -9.11 11.09
N ASP A 126 -2.16 -8.99 10.36
CA ASP A 126 -0.81 -9.00 10.93
C ASP A 126 -0.62 -7.81 11.90
N ALA A 127 -1.06 -6.60 11.50
CA ALA A 127 -1.01 -5.41 12.36
C ALA A 127 -1.89 -5.55 13.60
N ALA A 128 -3.14 -6.01 13.46
CA ALA A 128 -4.05 -6.22 14.57
C ALA A 128 -3.50 -7.24 15.58
N THR A 129 -2.87 -8.31 15.09
CA THR A 129 -2.20 -9.31 15.93
C THR A 129 -1.04 -8.69 16.71
N TYR A 130 -0.19 -7.89 16.07
CA TYR A 130 0.93 -7.22 16.73
C TYR A 130 0.46 -6.20 17.78
N LEU A 131 -0.61 -5.45 17.50
CA LEU A 131 -1.11 -4.40 18.38
C LEU A 131 -2.01 -4.92 19.51
N GLY A 132 -2.53 -6.15 19.38
CA GLY A 132 -3.50 -6.73 20.33
C GLY A 132 -4.90 -6.11 20.27
N GLU A 133 -5.21 -5.34 19.21
CA GLU A 133 -6.48 -4.63 19.03
C GLU A 133 -6.91 -4.59 17.56
N ALA A 134 -8.20 -4.30 17.30
CA ALA A 134 -8.71 -4.22 15.94
C ALA A 134 -8.21 -2.97 15.19
N VAL A 135 -7.85 -3.15 13.92
CA VAL A 135 -7.42 -2.07 13.01
C VAL A 135 -8.51 -1.84 11.97
N GLU A 136 -9.19 -0.71 12.06
CA GLU A 136 -10.37 -0.38 11.23
C GLU A 136 -10.10 0.73 10.22
N ALA A 137 -8.96 1.42 10.30
CA ALA A 137 -8.63 2.57 9.49
C ALA A 137 -7.17 2.55 9.00
N ALA A 138 -6.94 3.08 7.81
CA ALA A 138 -5.60 3.12 7.22
C ALA A 138 -5.36 4.35 6.35
N VAL A 139 -4.09 4.75 6.28
CA VAL A 139 -3.51 5.53 5.19
C VAL A 139 -2.89 4.55 4.19
N ILE A 140 -3.32 4.57 2.93
CA ILE A 140 -2.83 3.65 1.90
C ILE A 140 -2.06 4.44 0.84
N THR A 141 -0.90 3.94 0.43
CA THR A 141 -0.07 4.61 -0.58
C THR A 141 -0.46 4.24 -2.02
N VAL A 142 -0.21 5.18 -2.92
CA VAL A 142 -0.30 5.00 -4.37
C VAL A 142 0.85 5.71 -5.09
N PRO A 143 1.24 5.26 -6.29
CA PRO A 143 2.19 5.97 -7.13
C PRO A 143 1.71 7.42 -7.36
N ALA A 144 2.62 8.39 -7.31
CA ALA A 144 2.24 9.80 -7.42
C ALA A 144 1.54 10.09 -8.75
N TYR A 145 1.95 9.41 -9.81
CA TYR A 145 1.39 9.56 -11.15
C TYR A 145 0.12 8.72 -11.41
N PHE A 146 -0.48 8.09 -10.39
CA PHE A 146 -1.79 7.45 -10.52
C PHE A 146 -2.88 8.46 -10.90
N ASN A 147 -3.70 8.06 -11.87
CA ASN A 147 -4.89 8.80 -12.28
C ASN A 147 -6.05 8.62 -11.28
N ASP A 148 -7.16 9.33 -11.50
CA ASP A 148 -8.33 9.30 -10.62
C ASP A 148 -8.94 7.89 -10.47
N ALA A 149 -9.04 7.14 -11.58
CA ALA A 149 -9.56 5.78 -11.61
C ALA A 149 -8.73 4.81 -10.75
N GLN A 150 -7.41 4.87 -10.85
CA GLN A 150 -6.49 4.03 -10.09
C GLN A 150 -6.51 4.35 -8.59
N ARG A 151 -6.64 5.64 -8.24
CA ARG A 151 -6.80 6.09 -6.84
C ARG A 151 -8.11 5.58 -6.25
N GLN A 152 -9.21 5.72 -6.98
CA GLN A 152 -10.52 5.23 -6.54
C GLN A 152 -10.51 3.69 -6.38
N ALA A 153 -9.98 2.96 -7.36
CA ALA A 153 -9.86 1.50 -7.30
C ALA A 153 -9.01 1.02 -6.10
N THR A 154 -7.92 1.72 -5.77
CA THR A 154 -7.11 1.43 -4.58
C THR A 154 -7.92 1.68 -3.29
N ARG A 155 -8.69 2.77 -3.24
CA ARG A 155 -9.59 3.05 -2.12
C ARG A 155 -10.69 1.99 -1.98
N ASP A 156 -11.24 1.53 -3.10
CA ASP A 156 -12.24 0.45 -3.13
C ASP A 156 -11.65 -0.87 -2.61
N ALA A 157 -10.41 -1.19 -2.98
CA ALA A 157 -9.69 -2.35 -2.41
C ALA A 157 -9.55 -2.23 -0.89
N GLY A 158 -9.26 -1.03 -0.36
CA GLY A 158 -9.26 -0.77 1.08
C GLY A 158 -10.63 -0.98 1.73
N ARG A 159 -11.71 -0.51 1.09
CA ARG A 159 -13.09 -0.73 1.56
C ARG A 159 -13.46 -2.22 1.57
N LEU A 160 -13.10 -2.95 0.52
CA LEU A 160 -13.28 -4.41 0.43
C LEU A 160 -12.48 -5.16 1.50
N ALA A 161 -11.30 -4.63 1.85
CA ALA A 161 -10.51 -5.08 3.01
C ALA A 161 -11.07 -4.59 4.36
N GLY A 162 -12.31 -4.07 4.40
CA GLY A 162 -13.00 -3.62 5.61
C GLY A 162 -12.31 -2.47 6.33
N LEU A 163 -11.55 -1.65 5.61
CA LEU A 163 -10.87 -0.48 6.14
C LEU A 163 -11.63 0.79 5.79
N THR A 164 -11.66 1.72 6.74
CA THR A 164 -11.87 3.13 6.47
C THR A 164 -10.57 3.72 5.94
N VAL A 165 -10.53 4.04 4.64
CA VAL A 165 -9.37 4.67 4.02
C VAL A 165 -9.41 6.18 4.32
N GLU A 166 -8.65 6.60 5.33
CA GLU A 166 -8.62 7.98 5.83
C GLU A 166 -7.83 8.92 4.90
N ARG A 167 -6.82 8.35 4.22
CA ARG A 167 -6.03 9.08 3.22
C ARG A 167 -5.45 8.14 2.18
N ILE A 168 -5.56 8.53 0.92
CA ILE A 168 -4.68 8.04 -0.15
C ILE A 168 -3.47 8.96 -0.21
N LEU A 169 -2.27 8.40 -0.05
CA LEU A 169 -1.01 9.16 0.02
C LEU A 169 -0.10 8.81 -1.15
N ASN A 170 0.53 9.81 -1.76
CA ASN A 170 1.51 9.57 -2.81
C ASN A 170 2.78 8.92 -2.22
N GLU A 171 3.29 7.85 -2.83
CA GLU A 171 4.48 7.11 -2.41
C GLU A 171 5.72 8.01 -2.19
N PRO A 172 6.14 8.86 -3.15
CA PRO A 172 7.29 9.74 -2.93
C PRO A 172 7.04 10.80 -1.86
N THR A 173 5.79 11.23 -1.66
CA THR A 173 5.40 12.12 -0.57
C THR A 173 5.54 11.42 0.79
N ALA A 174 5.09 10.18 0.89
CA ALA A 174 5.28 9.35 2.08
C ALA A 174 6.78 9.19 2.38
N ALA A 175 7.59 8.86 1.38
CA ALA A 175 9.02 8.72 1.56
C ALA A 175 9.68 10.03 2.03
N ALA A 176 9.23 11.18 1.52
CA ALA A 176 9.70 12.49 1.98
C ALA A 176 9.32 12.76 3.44
N LEU A 177 8.10 12.41 3.87
CA LEU A 177 7.66 12.53 5.28
C LEU A 177 8.57 11.71 6.19
N ALA A 178 8.85 10.45 5.84
CA ALA A 178 9.75 9.60 6.61
C ALA A 178 11.19 10.14 6.65
N TYR A 179 11.72 10.62 5.51
CA TYR A 179 13.05 11.22 5.43
C TYR A 179 13.18 12.49 6.29
N GLY A 180 12.15 13.34 6.28
CA GLY A 180 12.14 14.65 6.95
C GLY A 180 11.61 14.63 8.38
N PHE A 181 11.10 13.50 8.88
CA PHE A 181 10.45 13.38 10.18
C PHE A 181 11.27 13.97 11.34
N ASP A 182 12.57 13.64 11.43
CA ASP A 182 13.47 14.13 12.47
C ASP A 182 14.35 15.32 12.03
N ARG A 183 14.04 15.95 10.89
CA ARG A 183 14.89 16.99 10.28
C ARG A 183 14.25 18.38 10.37
N SER A 184 14.99 19.33 10.93
CA SER A 184 14.58 20.73 11.02
C SER A 184 15.15 21.62 9.91
N ALA A 185 16.12 21.13 9.13
CA ALA A 185 16.79 21.92 8.11
C ALA A 185 15.89 22.17 6.89
N VAL A 186 15.98 23.38 6.32
CA VAL A 186 15.37 23.68 5.03
C VAL A 186 16.14 22.94 3.93
N LYS A 187 15.47 22.05 3.22
CA LYS A 187 16.07 21.26 2.13
C LYS A 187 15.15 21.14 0.93
N ARG A 188 15.74 21.17 -0.26
CA ARG A 188 15.13 20.79 -1.52
C ARG A 188 15.54 19.36 -1.82
N VAL A 189 14.56 18.47 -1.83
CA VAL A 189 14.78 17.03 -1.93
C VAL A 189 14.17 16.53 -3.22
N LEU A 190 14.91 15.70 -3.95
CA LEU A 190 14.37 14.90 -5.03
C LEU A 190 14.18 13.47 -4.51
N VAL A 191 12.94 13.01 -4.49
CA VAL A 191 12.61 11.61 -4.23
C VAL A 191 12.53 10.90 -5.57
N PHE A 192 13.32 9.84 -5.72
CA PHE A 192 13.37 8.98 -6.89
C PHE A 192 12.89 7.59 -6.47
N ASP A 193 11.67 7.24 -6.85
CA ASP A 193 11.01 6.00 -6.46
C ASP A 193 10.89 5.07 -7.66
N LEU A 194 11.68 3.99 -7.66
CA LEU A 194 11.64 2.95 -8.68
C LEU A 194 11.29 1.62 -8.03
N GLY A 195 10.00 1.28 -8.08
CA GLY A 195 9.46 0.05 -7.54
C GLY A 195 9.55 -1.13 -8.50
N GLY A 196 8.68 -2.12 -8.29
CA GLY A 196 8.56 -3.30 -9.16
C GLY A 196 7.81 -3.05 -10.47
N GLY A 197 6.88 -2.07 -10.51
CA GLY A 197 6.10 -1.80 -11.72
C GLY A 197 5.76 -0.34 -11.97
N THR A 198 6.20 0.57 -11.10
CA THR A 198 5.96 2.01 -11.23
C THR A 198 7.23 2.78 -10.94
N PHE A 199 7.35 3.93 -11.61
CA PHE A 199 8.41 4.89 -11.41
C PHE A 199 7.79 6.25 -11.12
N ASP A 200 8.18 6.88 -10.03
CA ASP A 200 7.81 8.25 -9.69
C ASP A 200 9.05 9.06 -9.32
N VAL A 201 8.98 10.35 -9.63
CA VAL A 201 9.94 11.35 -9.17
C VAL A 201 9.19 12.55 -8.66
N SER A 202 9.54 13.01 -7.46
CA SER A 202 8.97 14.21 -6.87
C SER A 202 10.05 15.14 -6.35
N VAL A 203 9.87 16.43 -6.60
CA VAL A 203 10.72 17.49 -6.08
C VAL A 203 9.95 18.20 -4.99
N LEU A 204 10.50 18.22 -3.78
CA LEU A 204 9.85 18.79 -2.60
C LEU A 204 10.76 19.79 -1.91
N ARG A 205 10.13 20.75 -1.22
CA ARG A 205 10.80 21.59 -0.23
C ARG A 205 10.33 21.17 1.16
N ILE A 206 11.28 20.86 2.03
CA ILE A 206 11.04 20.57 3.45
C ILE A 206 11.55 21.77 4.24
N ALA A 207 10.72 22.36 5.09
CA ALA A 207 11.10 23.52 5.90
C ALA A 207 10.24 23.60 7.17
N ASN A 208 10.86 23.53 8.35
CA ASN A 208 10.18 23.72 9.64
C ASN A 208 8.90 22.86 9.80
N GLY A 209 8.99 21.56 9.48
CA GLY A 209 7.85 20.64 9.53
C GLY A 209 6.85 20.75 8.37
N VAL A 210 7.04 21.70 7.44
CA VAL A 210 6.22 21.84 6.23
C VAL A 210 6.88 21.09 5.07
N PHE A 211 6.12 20.18 4.46
CA PHE A 211 6.49 19.41 3.27
C PHE A 211 5.67 19.93 2.10
N ASP A 212 6.35 20.49 1.11
CA ASP A 212 5.71 21.22 0.02
C ASP A 212 6.18 20.64 -1.32
N VAL A 213 5.32 19.84 -1.95
CA VAL A 213 5.58 19.22 -3.25
C VAL A 213 5.55 20.29 -4.32
N LYS A 214 6.67 20.44 -5.04
CA LYS A 214 6.83 21.44 -6.11
C LYS A 214 6.48 20.91 -7.47
N ALA A 215 6.87 19.68 -7.74
CA ALA A 215 6.49 18.99 -8.95
C ALA A 215 6.57 17.48 -8.75
N THR A 216 5.72 16.76 -9.45
CA THR A 216 5.79 15.31 -9.57
C THR A 216 5.65 14.88 -11.03
N SER A 217 6.26 13.76 -11.38
CA SER A 217 6.11 13.09 -12.67
C SER A 217 6.41 11.62 -12.48
N GLY A 218 5.93 10.77 -13.39
CA GLY A 218 6.31 9.36 -13.35
C GLY A 218 5.95 8.60 -14.62
N ASP A 219 6.07 7.29 -14.52
CA ASP A 219 5.61 6.28 -15.47
C ASP A 219 4.99 5.12 -14.67
N THR A 220 3.67 4.95 -14.78
CA THR A 220 2.92 3.94 -14.01
C THR A 220 3.03 2.52 -14.59
N GLN A 221 3.86 2.35 -15.63
CA GLN A 221 4.13 1.10 -16.35
C GLN A 221 5.64 0.89 -16.58
N LEU A 222 6.45 1.30 -15.60
CA LEU A 222 7.90 1.16 -15.62
C LEU A 222 8.41 0.81 -14.23
N GLY A 223 9.07 -0.32 -14.07
CA GLY A 223 9.69 -0.74 -12.82
C GLY A 223 10.53 -2.00 -12.99
N GLY A 224 10.94 -2.59 -11.88
CA GLY A 224 11.83 -3.75 -11.85
C GLY A 224 11.39 -4.93 -12.73
N ASN A 225 10.09 -5.12 -12.95
CA ASN A 225 9.54 -6.17 -13.80
C ASN A 225 9.95 -6.00 -15.28
N ASP A 226 10.11 -4.75 -15.75
CA ASP A 226 10.49 -4.51 -17.14
C ASP A 226 11.97 -4.84 -17.37
N TRP A 227 12.80 -4.74 -16.33
CA TRP A 227 14.18 -5.26 -16.34
C TRP A 227 14.22 -6.79 -16.25
N ASP A 228 13.34 -7.40 -15.46
CA ASP A 228 13.22 -8.87 -15.41
C ASP A 228 12.85 -9.42 -16.78
N LEU A 229 11.92 -8.75 -17.48
CA LEU A 229 11.51 -9.12 -18.83
C LEU A 229 12.68 -9.13 -19.82
N ARG A 230 13.65 -8.20 -19.71
CA ARG A 230 14.86 -8.23 -20.57
C ARG A 230 15.72 -9.46 -20.36
N ILE A 231 15.81 -9.95 -19.14
CA ILE A 231 16.52 -11.20 -18.85
C ILE A 231 15.69 -12.39 -19.36
N VAL A 232 14.37 -12.38 -19.17
CA VAL A 232 13.46 -13.41 -19.70
C VAL A 232 13.54 -13.52 -21.22
N ASP A 233 13.49 -12.40 -21.94
CA ASP A 233 13.61 -12.38 -23.40
C ASP A 233 14.99 -12.85 -23.84
N TRP A 234 16.07 -12.37 -23.22
CA TRP A 234 17.43 -12.83 -23.52
C TRP A 234 17.60 -14.35 -23.34
N LEU A 235 17.05 -14.91 -22.25
CA LEU A 235 17.05 -16.36 -22.01
C LEU A 235 16.19 -17.11 -23.03
N SER A 236 14.99 -16.59 -23.31
CA SER A 236 14.01 -17.25 -24.18
C SER A 236 14.44 -17.24 -25.64
N GLU A 237 14.96 -16.13 -26.15
CA GLU A 237 15.50 -16.00 -27.50
C GLU A 237 16.70 -16.92 -27.71
N ALA A 238 17.62 -16.99 -26.74
CA ALA A 238 18.76 -17.90 -26.79
C ALA A 238 18.33 -19.38 -26.78
N PHE A 239 17.28 -19.71 -26.03
CA PHE A 239 16.74 -21.07 -25.97
C PHE A 239 15.99 -21.44 -27.26
N GLU A 240 15.16 -20.53 -27.76
CA GLU A 240 14.39 -20.70 -29.01
C GLU A 240 15.33 -20.84 -30.21
N ALA A 241 16.40 -20.05 -30.30
CA ALA A 241 17.40 -20.19 -31.35
C ALA A 241 18.05 -21.58 -31.39
N ARG A 242 18.26 -22.22 -30.23
CA ARG A 242 18.91 -23.54 -30.12
C ARG A 242 17.93 -24.70 -30.28
N HIS A 243 16.72 -24.57 -29.75
CA HIS A 243 15.78 -25.69 -29.59
C HIS A 243 14.48 -25.52 -30.38
N GLN A 244 14.27 -24.37 -31.03
CA GLN A 244 13.05 -24.02 -31.77
C GLN A 244 11.78 -24.11 -30.89
N ILE A 245 11.92 -23.82 -29.59
CA ILE A 245 10.86 -23.83 -28.59
C ILE A 245 10.85 -22.48 -27.90
N ASP A 246 9.74 -21.75 -28.02
CA ASP A 246 9.50 -20.50 -27.30
C ASP A 246 8.94 -20.80 -25.90
N LEU A 247 9.80 -20.65 -24.88
CA LEU A 247 9.45 -20.92 -23.48
C LEU A 247 8.36 -19.99 -22.94
N ARG A 248 8.15 -18.81 -23.55
CA ARG A 248 7.16 -17.82 -23.10
C ARG A 248 5.72 -18.31 -23.29
N ARG A 249 5.52 -19.28 -24.18
CA ARG A 249 4.20 -19.89 -24.46
C ARG A 249 3.76 -20.87 -23.38
N ASP A 250 4.71 -21.43 -22.62
CA ASP A 250 4.40 -22.30 -21.50
C ASP A 250 4.38 -21.50 -20.19
N ARG A 251 3.22 -21.49 -19.51
CA ARG A 251 3.02 -20.68 -18.30
C ARG A 251 3.95 -21.08 -17.16
N GLN A 252 4.29 -22.36 -17.05
CA GLN A 252 5.16 -22.84 -15.98
C GLN A 252 6.62 -22.50 -16.29
N ALA A 253 7.06 -22.67 -17.53
CA ALA A 253 8.39 -22.25 -17.99
C ALA A 253 8.56 -20.73 -17.86
N LEU A 254 7.59 -19.94 -18.32
CA LEU A 254 7.58 -18.48 -18.16
C LEU A 254 7.71 -18.08 -16.70
N GLN A 255 6.93 -18.69 -15.80
CA GLN A 255 7.03 -18.35 -14.38
C GLN A 255 8.41 -18.68 -13.78
N ARG A 256 9.01 -19.81 -14.17
CA ARG A 256 10.36 -20.17 -13.73
C ARG A 256 11.43 -19.24 -14.30
N LEU A 257 11.27 -18.81 -15.56
CA LEU A 257 12.13 -17.81 -16.18
C LEU A 257 12.02 -16.48 -15.44
N SER A 258 10.82 -16.00 -15.13
CA SER A 258 10.62 -14.74 -14.41
C SER A 258 11.24 -14.76 -13.01
N GLU A 259 11.12 -15.87 -12.27
CA GLU A 259 11.75 -15.99 -10.94
C GLU A 259 13.29 -16.02 -11.04
N ALA A 260 13.84 -16.75 -12.01
CA ALA A 260 15.28 -16.77 -12.25
C ALA A 260 15.82 -15.41 -12.72
N ALA A 261 15.06 -14.70 -13.54
CA ALA A 261 15.37 -13.34 -14.00
C ALA A 261 15.39 -12.34 -12.83
N GLU A 262 14.34 -12.33 -12.01
CA GLU A 262 14.28 -11.47 -10.81
C GLU A 262 15.47 -11.72 -9.89
N LYS A 263 15.78 -12.99 -9.62
CA LYS A 263 16.92 -13.38 -8.80
C LYS A 263 18.25 -12.94 -9.42
N ALA A 264 18.46 -13.19 -10.70
CA ALA A 264 19.69 -12.80 -11.40
C ALA A 264 19.88 -11.27 -11.38
N LYS A 265 18.82 -10.50 -11.64
CA LYS A 265 18.83 -9.03 -11.55
C LYS A 265 19.25 -8.56 -10.16
N GLN A 266 18.65 -9.13 -9.11
CA GLN A 266 18.96 -8.79 -7.72
C GLN A 266 20.42 -9.11 -7.38
N GLU A 267 20.90 -10.31 -7.73
CA GLU A 267 22.29 -10.71 -7.51
C GLU A 267 23.28 -9.80 -8.23
N LEU A 268 23.00 -9.45 -9.49
CA LEU A 268 23.85 -8.54 -10.29
C LEU A 268 23.96 -7.13 -9.70
N SER A 269 23.12 -6.75 -8.76
CA SER A 269 23.30 -5.50 -8.01
C SER A 269 24.49 -5.56 -7.04
N GLY A 270 24.83 -6.75 -6.54
CA GLY A 270 25.98 -6.98 -5.65
C GLY A 270 27.21 -7.59 -6.33
N VAL A 271 27.00 -8.46 -7.33
CA VAL A 271 28.09 -9.18 -8.04
C VAL A 271 28.17 -8.80 -9.52
N THR A 272 29.30 -9.07 -10.16
CA THR A 272 29.52 -8.77 -11.59
C THR A 272 29.01 -9.86 -12.53
N THR A 273 28.80 -11.08 -12.04
CA THR A 273 28.29 -12.22 -12.80
C THR A 273 27.48 -13.14 -11.88
N THR A 274 26.43 -13.75 -12.41
CA THR A 274 25.58 -14.74 -11.71
C THR A 274 25.27 -15.94 -12.61
N PRO A 275 25.31 -17.19 -12.08
CA PRO A 275 24.87 -18.37 -12.80
C PRO A 275 23.33 -18.48 -12.84
N ILE A 276 22.79 -18.86 -13.98
CA ILE A 276 21.37 -19.17 -14.19
C ILE A 276 21.26 -20.64 -14.61
N SER A 277 20.65 -21.43 -13.73
CA SER A 277 20.47 -22.88 -13.86
C SER A 277 18.98 -23.22 -13.75
N LEU A 278 18.35 -23.56 -14.87
CA LEU A 278 16.96 -24.00 -14.95
C LEU A 278 16.89 -25.42 -15.55
N PRO A 279 16.97 -26.47 -14.71
CA PRO A 279 16.93 -27.83 -15.19
C PRO A 279 15.50 -28.23 -15.57
N PHE A 280 15.34 -29.10 -16.57
CA PHE A 280 14.02 -29.60 -17.01
C PHE A 280 13.04 -28.46 -17.31
N ILE A 281 13.49 -27.43 -18.03
CA ILE A 281 12.67 -26.25 -18.34
C ILE A 281 11.67 -26.53 -19.47
N ALA A 282 12.03 -27.44 -20.38
CA ALA A 282 11.17 -27.92 -21.46
C ALA A 282 11.50 -29.38 -21.80
N THR A 283 10.69 -29.99 -22.65
CA THR A 283 10.95 -31.32 -23.22
C THR A 283 11.07 -31.19 -24.73
N GLY A 284 12.21 -31.58 -25.29
CA GLY A 284 12.45 -31.67 -26.72
C GLY A 284 12.27 -33.09 -27.26
N PRO A 285 12.49 -33.31 -28.56
CA PRO A 285 12.38 -34.63 -29.19
C PRO A 285 13.31 -35.69 -28.58
N GLU A 286 14.49 -35.29 -28.13
CA GLU A 286 15.52 -36.18 -27.56
C GLU A 286 15.47 -36.27 -26.02
N GLY A 287 14.48 -35.65 -25.38
CA GLY A 287 14.29 -35.69 -23.93
C GLY A 287 14.28 -34.31 -23.25
N PRO A 288 14.53 -34.25 -21.94
CA PRO A 288 14.45 -33.01 -21.17
C PRO A 288 15.54 -32.01 -21.57
N LEU A 289 15.18 -30.73 -21.57
CA LEU A 289 16.06 -29.61 -21.89
C LEU A 289 16.28 -28.72 -20.67
N HIS A 290 17.41 -28.03 -20.66
CA HIS A 290 17.89 -27.25 -19.52
C HIS A 290 18.43 -25.89 -20.00
N ILE A 291 18.43 -24.88 -19.13
CA ILE A 291 19.24 -23.68 -19.32
C ILE A 291 20.35 -23.72 -18.28
N GLU A 292 21.59 -23.72 -18.74
CA GLU A 292 22.79 -23.55 -17.93
C GLU A 292 23.62 -22.44 -18.57
N THR A 293 23.63 -21.26 -17.95
CA THR A 293 24.33 -20.09 -18.48
C THR A 293 24.80 -19.19 -17.34
N SER A 294 25.61 -18.18 -17.65
CA SER A 294 25.97 -17.11 -16.73
C SER A 294 25.62 -15.77 -17.34
N LEU A 295 25.02 -14.88 -16.55
CA LEU A 295 24.74 -13.50 -16.95
C LEU A 295 25.76 -12.57 -16.31
N GLU A 296 26.44 -11.77 -17.13
CA GLU A 296 27.31 -10.69 -16.66
C GLU A 296 26.52 -9.39 -16.50
N ARG A 297 26.88 -8.57 -15.50
CA ARG A 297 26.26 -7.26 -15.26
C ARG A 297 26.33 -6.37 -16.50
N ARG A 298 27.48 -6.34 -17.16
CA ARG A 298 27.69 -5.54 -18.38
C ARG A 298 26.71 -5.94 -19.49
N THR A 299 26.49 -7.24 -19.67
CA THR A 299 25.53 -7.76 -20.65
C THR A 299 24.13 -7.32 -20.26
N PHE A 300 23.72 -7.52 -19.00
CA PHE A 300 22.43 -7.08 -18.50
C PHE A 300 22.19 -5.58 -18.73
N GLU A 301 23.14 -4.72 -18.34
CA GLU A 301 23.05 -3.27 -18.54
C GLU A 301 22.91 -2.89 -20.02
N SER A 302 23.56 -3.64 -20.93
CA SER A 302 23.44 -3.42 -22.38
C SER A 302 22.06 -3.76 -22.97
N LEU A 303 21.23 -4.52 -22.26
CA LEU A 303 19.86 -4.88 -22.68
C LEU A 303 18.81 -3.83 -22.28
N CYS A 304 19.19 -2.85 -21.45
CA CYS A 304 18.28 -1.89 -20.81
C CYS A 304 18.47 -0.39 -21.15
N PRO A 305 19.19 0.08 -22.21
CA PRO A 305 19.33 1.51 -22.48
C PRO A 305 18.01 2.27 -22.60
N ASP A 306 17.02 1.68 -23.27
CA ASP A 306 15.72 2.31 -23.50
C ASP A 306 14.89 2.47 -22.21
N LEU A 307 15.08 1.56 -21.25
CA LEU A 307 14.44 1.67 -19.93
C LEU A 307 15.03 2.81 -19.11
N LEU A 308 16.36 3.02 -19.18
CA LEU A 308 17.02 4.19 -18.56
C LEU A 308 16.56 5.51 -19.20
N ASP A 309 16.42 5.54 -20.53
CA ASP A 309 15.90 6.70 -21.24
C ASP A 309 14.46 7.05 -20.80
N ARG A 310 13.63 6.04 -20.53
CA ARG A 310 12.28 6.24 -19.98
C ARG A 310 12.30 6.86 -18.58
N LEU A 311 13.26 6.51 -17.72
CA LEU A 311 13.42 7.12 -16.39
C LEU A 311 13.87 8.59 -16.45
N MET A 312 14.74 8.92 -17.40
CA MET A 312 15.34 10.26 -17.48
C MET A 312 14.31 11.34 -17.83
N ARG A 313 13.28 11.01 -18.63
CA ARG A 313 12.27 11.97 -19.09
C ARG A 313 11.42 12.55 -17.94
N PRO A 314 10.83 11.74 -17.01
CA PRO A 314 10.15 12.28 -15.84
C PRO A 314 11.03 13.11 -14.92
N VAL A 315 12.30 12.73 -14.70
CA VAL A 315 13.23 13.48 -13.83
C VAL A 315 13.44 14.90 -14.37
N GLN A 316 13.75 15.02 -15.66
CA GLN A 316 13.91 16.31 -16.32
C GLN A 316 12.61 17.13 -16.32
N ARG A 317 11.45 16.46 -16.45
CA ARG A 317 10.14 17.11 -16.36
C ARG A 317 9.89 17.67 -14.96
N ALA A 318 10.12 16.89 -13.90
CA ALA A 318 9.90 17.32 -12.53
C ALA A 318 10.81 18.51 -12.17
N LEU A 319 12.10 18.47 -12.54
CA LEU A 319 13.01 19.60 -12.34
C LEU A 319 12.51 20.87 -13.02
N ARG A 320 12.22 20.79 -14.33
CA ARG A 320 11.71 21.95 -15.10
C ARG A 320 10.41 22.49 -14.52
N ASP A 321 9.46 21.63 -14.18
CA ASP A 321 8.15 22.04 -13.67
C ASP A 321 8.26 22.63 -12.25
N SER A 322 9.24 22.20 -11.45
CA SER A 322 9.53 22.79 -10.14
C SER A 322 10.22 24.15 -10.21
N GLY A 323 10.76 24.52 -11.38
CA GLY A 323 11.59 25.71 -11.59
C GLY A 323 12.99 25.62 -10.98
N LEU A 324 13.44 24.40 -10.61
CA LEU A 324 14.75 24.15 -10.02
C LEU A 324 15.70 23.47 -11.03
N THR A 325 17.00 23.72 -10.87
CA THR A 325 18.06 23.02 -11.60
C THR A 325 18.57 21.82 -10.80
N ALA A 326 19.39 20.97 -11.41
CA ALA A 326 20.02 19.85 -10.70
C ALA A 326 20.91 20.32 -9.52
N ASP A 327 21.59 21.46 -9.68
CA ASP A 327 22.46 22.03 -8.65
C ASP A 327 21.70 22.60 -7.46
N ASP A 328 20.42 22.94 -7.64
CA ASP A 328 19.53 23.41 -6.57
C ASP A 328 19.07 22.30 -5.63
N ILE A 329 19.28 21.03 -5.98
CA ILE A 329 18.86 19.88 -5.18
C ILE A 329 19.90 19.62 -4.07
N ASP A 330 19.41 19.63 -2.83
CA ASP A 330 20.25 19.45 -1.64
C ASP A 330 20.48 17.96 -1.34
N ASP A 331 19.44 17.13 -1.50
CA ASP A 331 19.52 15.68 -1.30
C ASP A 331 18.68 14.90 -2.32
N VAL A 332 19.15 13.70 -2.66
CA VAL A 332 18.40 12.72 -3.46
C VAL A 332 18.04 11.54 -2.57
N VAL A 333 16.78 11.16 -2.51
CA VAL A 333 16.28 10.01 -1.73
C VAL A 333 15.87 8.92 -2.71
N LEU A 334 16.54 7.77 -2.65
CA LEU A 334 16.19 6.60 -3.46
C LEU A 334 15.18 5.73 -2.71
N VAL A 335 14.11 5.36 -3.39
CA VAL A 335 13.00 4.58 -2.87
C VAL A 335 12.69 3.43 -3.84
N GLY A 336 12.26 2.29 -3.32
CA GLY A 336 11.96 1.11 -4.11
C GLY A 336 13.19 0.25 -4.44
N GLY A 337 13.03 -1.06 -4.36
CA GLY A 337 14.13 -2.03 -4.46
C GLY A 337 14.91 -1.98 -5.78
N SER A 338 14.31 -1.50 -6.88
CA SER A 338 14.96 -1.41 -8.19
C SER A 338 16.03 -0.29 -8.23
N THR A 339 16.00 0.67 -7.30
CA THR A 339 17.07 1.69 -7.16
C THR A 339 18.39 1.12 -6.64
N ARG A 340 18.41 -0.15 -6.21
CA ARG A 340 19.64 -0.86 -5.82
C ARG A 340 20.52 -1.22 -7.02
N MET A 341 19.99 -1.17 -8.25
CA MET A 341 20.73 -1.47 -9.46
C MET A 341 21.84 -0.41 -9.72
N PRO A 342 23.12 -0.80 -9.89
CA PRO A 342 24.21 0.13 -10.11
C PRO A 342 24.00 1.10 -11.28
N MET A 343 23.49 0.62 -12.43
CA MET A 343 23.18 1.49 -13.58
C MET A 343 22.15 2.59 -13.27
N VAL A 344 21.19 2.32 -12.38
CA VAL A 344 20.18 3.32 -11.99
C VAL A 344 20.81 4.36 -11.09
N GLN A 345 21.63 3.94 -10.11
CA GLN A 345 22.35 4.88 -9.25
C GLN A 345 23.31 5.76 -10.04
N GLU A 346 24.00 5.19 -11.03
CA GLU A 346 24.92 5.94 -11.88
C GLU A 346 24.20 6.94 -12.79
N MET A 347 23.05 6.55 -13.34
CA MET A 347 22.18 7.48 -14.08
C MET A 347 21.73 8.64 -13.19
N VAL A 348 21.32 8.37 -11.95
CA VAL A 348 20.91 9.41 -10.99
C VAL A 348 22.08 10.34 -10.66
N ARG A 349 23.28 9.82 -10.38
CA ARG A 349 24.49 10.63 -10.12
C ARG A 349 24.88 11.51 -11.31
N THR A 350 24.68 11.00 -12.52
CA THR A 350 24.95 11.76 -13.76
C THR A 350 23.99 12.93 -13.92
N LEU A 351 22.71 12.74 -13.55
CA LEU A 351 21.68 13.77 -13.63
C LEU A 351 21.76 14.80 -12.51
N ILE A 352 22.09 14.35 -11.31
CA ILE A 352 22.15 15.16 -10.10
C ILE A 352 23.49 14.86 -9.43
N PRO A 353 24.46 15.80 -9.44
CA PRO A 353 25.82 15.56 -8.97
C PRO A 353 25.90 15.56 -7.42
N ARG A 354 25.10 14.69 -6.80
CA ARG A 354 24.98 14.48 -5.36
C ARG A 354 24.97 12.98 -5.10
N GLU A 355 25.64 12.55 -4.04
CA GLU A 355 25.49 11.16 -3.58
C GLU A 355 24.08 10.95 -3.02
N PRO A 356 23.35 9.92 -3.46
CA PRO A 356 22.04 9.64 -2.92
C PRO A 356 22.09 9.28 -1.43
N CYS A 357 21.06 9.73 -0.72
CA CYS A 357 20.89 9.52 0.70
C CYS A 357 20.74 8.03 1.04
N GLN A 358 21.59 7.53 1.94
CA GLN A 358 21.53 6.14 2.43
C GLN A 358 20.87 6.01 3.81
N SER A 359 20.32 7.11 4.38
CA SER A 359 19.76 7.10 5.74
C SER A 359 18.35 6.52 5.82
N VAL A 360 17.75 6.12 4.70
CA VAL A 360 16.41 5.54 4.65
C VAL A 360 16.47 4.17 4.02
N ASN A 361 15.64 3.25 4.51
CA ASN A 361 15.49 1.94 3.90
C ASN A 361 14.52 2.04 2.71
N PRO A 362 14.97 1.81 1.46
CA PRO A 362 14.14 2.00 0.27
C PRO A 362 12.92 1.06 0.22
N ASP A 363 12.92 -0.03 0.99
CA ASP A 363 11.83 -1.02 1.01
C ASP A 363 10.77 -0.72 2.10
N GLU A 364 11.05 0.18 3.04
CA GLU A 364 10.19 0.44 4.22
C GLU A 364 9.75 1.91 4.33
N VAL A 365 10.51 2.83 3.73
CA VAL A 365 10.37 4.29 3.92
C VAL A 365 8.97 4.80 3.54
N VAL A 366 8.32 4.19 2.56
CA VAL A 366 6.97 4.55 2.11
C VAL A 366 5.93 4.24 3.18
N ALA A 367 5.94 3.03 3.76
CA ALA A 367 5.02 2.65 4.82
C ALA A 367 5.25 3.48 6.10
N ILE A 368 6.52 3.74 6.44
CA ILE A 368 6.89 4.65 7.55
C ILE A 368 6.27 6.03 7.34
N GLY A 369 6.37 6.56 6.11
CA GLY A 369 5.74 7.83 5.74
C GLY A 369 4.22 7.85 5.86
N ALA A 370 3.57 6.75 5.46
CA ALA A 370 2.13 6.57 5.63
C ALA A 370 1.72 6.54 7.11
N ALA A 371 2.54 5.94 7.98
CA ALA A 371 2.31 5.94 9.43
C ALA A 371 2.51 7.35 10.04
N VAL A 372 3.48 8.13 9.55
CA VAL A 372 3.62 9.55 9.91
C VAL A 372 2.38 10.33 9.51
N GLN A 373 1.87 10.11 8.29
CA GLN A 373 0.63 10.75 7.83
C GLN A 373 -0.58 10.35 8.69
N ALA A 374 -0.66 9.10 9.15
CA ALA A 374 -1.68 8.67 10.10
C ALA A 374 -1.59 9.47 11.42
N GLY A 375 -0.38 9.69 11.95
CA GLY A 375 -0.15 10.53 13.14
C GLY A 375 -0.52 12.00 12.98
N ILE A 376 -0.40 12.55 11.77
CA ILE A 376 -0.87 13.91 11.45
C ILE A 376 -2.41 13.96 11.51
N LEU A 377 -3.10 12.92 11.03
CA LEU A 377 -4.57 12.85 11.01
C LEU A 377 -5.17 12.67 12.41
N THR A 378 -4.53 11.87 13.26
CA THR A 378 -4.95 11.67 14.66
C THR A 378 -4.63 12.89 15.53
N GLY A 379 -3.75 13.78 15.06
CA GLY A 379 -3.28 14.95 15.81
C GLY A 379 -2.19 14.66 16.84
N ASP A 380 -1.54 13.48 16.74
CA ASP A 380 -0.37 13.12 17.54
C ASP A 380 0.89 13.85 17.04
N LEU A 381 0.93 14.21 15.75
CA LEU A 381 2.02 14.94 15.10
C LEU A 381 1.54 16.30 14.57
N ARG A 382 1.42 17.29 15.46
CA ARG A 382 0.81 18.61 15.14
C ARG A 382 1.74 19.58 14.43
N ASP A 383 3.05 19.40 14.53
CA ASP A 383 4.05 20.30 13.97
C ASP A 383 4.37 19.99 12.50
N LEU A 384 3.73 18.98 11.92
CA LEU A 384 3.96 18.56 10.54
C LEU A 384 2.77 18.96 9.66
N MET A 385 3.07 19.54 8.49
CA MET A 385 2.08 19.93 7.50
C MET A 385 2.50 19.45 6.12
N LEU A 386 1.59 18.81 5.40
CA LEU A 386 1.82 18.34 4.03
C LEU A 386 0.98 19.16 3.03
N ASN A 387 1.65 19.74 2.04
CA ASN A 387 1.06 20.34 0.85
C ASN A 387 1.45 19.51 -0.37
N ASP A 388 0.53 18.68 -0.84
CA ASP A 388 0.70 17.85 -2.04
C ASP A 388 0.07 18.52 -3.28
N VAL A 389 0.24 17.93 -4.46
CA VAL A 389 -0.21 18.46 -5.75
C VAL A 389 -0.93 17.39 -6.59
N THR A 390 -1.74 17.82 -7.56
CA THR A 390 -2.26 16.92 -8.59
C THR A 390 -1.21 16.64 -9.69
N PRO A 391 -0.96 15.38 -10.10
CA PRO A 391 0.11 15.04 -11.03
C PRO A 391 -0.19 15.38 -12.50
N LEU A 392 -1.47 15.55 -12.84
CA LEU A 392 -1.95 15.69 -14.21
C LEU A 392 -2.95 16.83 -14.33
N SER A 393 -2.92 17.54 -15.46
CA SER A 393 -3.84 18.62 -15.73
C SER A 393 -5.26 18.07 -15.93
N LEU A 394 -6.25 18.76 -15.36
CA LEU A 394 -7.67 18.47 -15.54
C LEU A 394 -8.32 19.57 -16.37
N GLY A 395 -9.18 19.13 -17.29
CA GLY A 395 -9.83 20.02 -18.22
C GLY A 395 -11.11 19.47 -18.79
N LEU A 396 -11.70 20.24 -19.68
CA LEU A 396 -12.97 19.94 -20.32
C LEU A 396 -12.80 19.95 -21.84
N GLU A 397 -13.49 19.03 -22.54
CA GLU A 397 -13.60 19.10 -24.00
C GLU A 397 -14.41 20.32 -24.40
N THR A 398 -13.90 21.04 -25.40
CA THR A 398 -14.58 22.19 -26.01
C THR A 398 -14.93 21.90 -27.47
N ILE A 399 -15.77 22.75 -28.06
CA ILE A 399 -16.14 22.67 -29.47
C ILE A 399 -14.86 22.63 -30.33
N GLY A 400 -14.76 21.63 -31.22
CA GLY A 400 -13.58 21.39 -32.03
C GLY A 400 -12.63 20.32 -31.47
N GLY A 401 -13.01 19.63 -30.39
CA GLY A 401 -12.24 18.50 -29.84
C GLY A 401 -10.97 18.91 -29.12
N VAL A 402 -10.89 20.15 -28.64
CA VAL A 402 -9.74 20.70 -27.92
C VAL A 402 -9.98 20.64 -26.42
N MET A 403 -8.96 20.24 -25.65
CA MET A 403 -8.99 20.25 -24.20
C MET A 403 -8.72 21.67 -23.67
N LYS A 404 -9.66 22.20 -22.88
CA LYS A 404 -9.45 23.42 -22.09
C LYS A 404 -9.06 23.04 -20.67
N VAL A 405 -7.79 23.28 -20.32
CA VAL A 405 -7.26 23.03 -18.97
C VAL A 405 -7.85 24.03 -17.97
N LEU A 406 -8.38 23.52 -16.85
CA LEU A 406 -8.91 24.32 -15.74
C LEU A 406 -8.03 24.23 -14.50
N ILE A 407 -7.47 23.05 -14.22
CA ILE A 407 -6.51 22.82 -13.14
C ILE A 407 -5.25 22.27 -13.78
N PRO A 408 -4.18 23.08 -13.91
CA PRO A 408 -2.89 22.58 -14.41
C PRO A 408 -2.27 21.54 -13.48
N ARG A 409 -1.46 20.64 -14.02
CA ARG A 409 -0.63 19.73 -13.21
C ARG A 409 0.25 20.50 -12.23
N ASN A 410 0.65 19.84 -11.15
CA ASN A 410 1.39 20.39 -10.02
C ASN A 410 0.65 21.54 -9.28
N THR A 411 -0.66 21.68 -9.46
CA THR A 411 -1.48 22.58 -8.62
C THR A 411 -1.62 21.98 -7.22
N PRO A 412 -1.36 22.73 -6.15
CA PRO A 412 -1.57 22.25 -4.78
C PRO A 412 -3.01 21.81 -4.51
N ILE A 413 -3.18 20.70 -3.79
CA ILE A 413 -4.48 20.13 -3.43
C ILE A 413 -4.71 20.22 -1.90
N PRO A 414 -5.96 20.37 -1.43
CA PRO A 414 -7.21 20.43 -2.19
C PRO A 414 -7.39 21.74 -2.97
N VAL A 415 -8.09 21.70 -4.11
CA VAL A 415 -8.32 22.88 -4.94
C VAL A 415 -9.67 22.84 -5.66
N ARG A 416 -10.30 24.00 -5.80
CA ARG A 416 -11.47 24.22 -6.65
C ARG A 416 -11.17 25.21 -7.76
N ARG A 417 -11.56 24.89 -8.99
CA ARG A 417 -11.59 25.82 -10.12
C ARG A 417 -12.92 25.69 -10.84
N SER A 418 -13.41 26.78 -11.41
CA SER A 418 -14.65 26.78 -12.17
C SER A 418 -14.55 27.68 -13.38
N ASP A 419 -15.27 27.33 -14.43
CA ASP A 419 -15.38 28.13 -15.64
C ASP A 419 -16.83 28.10 -16.16
N VAL A 420 -17.18 29.09 -16.98
CA VAL A 420 -18.52 29.24 -17.53
C VAL A 420 -18.51 28.86 -19.00
N PHE A 421 -19.37 27.90 -19.32
CA PHE A 421 -19.63 27.41 -20.66
C PHE A 421 -21.05 27.79 -21.10
N SER A 422 -21.32 27.65 -22.38
CA SER A 422 -22.63 27.92 -22.97
C SER A 422 -22.98 26.86 -24.01
N THR A 423 -24.24 26.82 -24.42
CA THR A 423 -24.74 25.97 -25.50
C THR A 423 -24.04 26.24 -26.83
N SER A 424 -23.78 25.15 -27.57
CA SER A 424 -23.20 25.13 -28.91
C SER A 424 -24.24 25.34 -30.01
N GLU A 425 -25.52 25.11 -29.70
CA GLU A 425 -26.66 25.23 -30.62
C GLU A 425 -27.81 26.06 -30.04
N ALA A 426 -28.67 26.59 -30.91
CA ALA A 426 -29.87 27.31 -30.49
C ALA A 426 -30.93 26.34 -29.95
N ASN A 427 -31.64 26.74 -28.89
CA ASN A 427 -32.67 25.95 -28.22
C ASN A 427 -32.19 24.60 -27.68
N GLN A 428 -30.88 24.45 -27.45
CA GLN A 428 -30.28 23.26 -26.86
C GLN A 428 -30.78 23.07 -25.42
N SER A 429 -31.49 21.96 -25.17
CA SER A 429 -32.14 21.65 -23.89
C SER A 429 -31.23 20.96 -22.88
N ALA A 430 -30.00 20.64 -23.26
CA ALA A 430 -29.01 20.01 -22.41
C ALA A 430 -27.58 20.24 -22.89
N VAL A 431 -26.63 20.39 -21.96
CA VAL A 431 -25.19 20.50 -22.24
C VAL A 431 -24.49 19.23 -21.77
N GLU A 432 -23.69 18.64 -22.65
CA GLU A 432 -22.78 17.54 -22.31
C GLU A 432 -21.44 18.11 -21.84
N ILE A 433 -20.91 17.55 -20.76
CA ILE A 433 -19.65 17.93 -20.15
C ILE A 433 -18.76 16.70 -20.17
N HIS A 434 -17.67 16.78 -20.93
CA HIS A 434 -16.67 15.74 -21.02
C HIS A 434 -15.41 16.18 -20.28
N VAL A 435 -15.07 15.44 -19.24
CA VAL A 435 -13.95 15.72 -18.35
C VAL A 435 -12.76 14.87 -18.74
N LEU A 436 -11.58 15.48 -18.82
CA LEU A 436 -10.36 14.82 -19.26
C LEU A 436 -9.19 15.11 -18.32
N GLN A 437 -8.24 14.19 -18.32
CA GLN A 437 -6.97 14.30 -17.62
C GLN A 437 -5.81 14.05 -18.59
N GLY A 438 -4.85 14.98 -18.61
CA GLY A 438 -3.65 14.87 -19.45
C GLY A 438 -3.13 16.20 -19.98
N GLU A 439 -2.05 16.11 -20.75
CA GLU A 439 -1.22 17.26 -21.16
C GLU A 439 -1.29 17.54 -22.68
N ARG A 440 -2.10 16.75 -23.40
CA ARG A 440 -2.24 16.86 -24.86
C ARG A 440 -3.28 17.93 -25.19
N GLN A 441 -3.13 18.60 -26.32
CA GLN A 441 -4.05 19.67 -26.72
C GLN A 441 -5.40 19.14 -27.20
N MET A 442 -5.39 18.00 -27.89
CA MET A 442 -6.61 17.37 -28.41
C MET A 442 -7.24 16.48 -27.35
N ALA A 443 -8.56 16.57 -27.20
CA ALA A 443 -9.30 15.80 -26.20
C ALA A 443 -9.13 14.28 -26.38
N VAL A 444 -9.13 13.80 -27.61
CA VAL A 444 -8.94 12.37 -27.95
C VAL A 444 -7.59 11.78 -27.53
N ASP A 445 -6.59 12.63 -27.33
CA ASP A 445 -5.24 12.21 -26.92
C ASP A 445 -5.05 12.19 -25.39
N ASN A 446 -6.08 12.56 -24.63
CA ASN A 446 -6.06 12.60 -23.18
C ASN A 446 -6.97 11.52 -22.60
N LYS A 447 -6.75 11.18 -21.32
CA LYS A 447 -7.60 10.21 -20.62
C LYS A 447 -8.97 10.84 -20.39
N SER A 448 -10.02 10.24 -20.95
CA SER A 448 -11.39 10.56 -20.59
C SER A 448 -11.66 10.06 -19.17
N LEU A 449 -12.13 10.96 -18.31
CA LEU A 449 -12.58 10.62 -16.96
C LEU A 449 -14.09 10.39 -16.91
N GLY A 450 -14.85 10.97 -17.85
CA GLY A 450 -16.28 10.71 -17.98
C GLY A 450 -17.03 11.81 -18.73
N ARG A 451 -18.23 11.46 -19.19
CA ARG A 451 -19.18 12.37 -19.82
C ARG A 451 -20.47 12.40 -19.01
N PHE A 452 -20.99 13.59 -18.74
CA PHE A 452 -22.28 13.73 -18.10
C PHE A 452 -23.08 14.88 -18.70
N ARG A 453 -24.40 14.75 -18.66
CA ARG A 453 -25.33 15.65 -19.34
C ARG A 453 -26.15 16.44 -18.32
N LEU A 454 -25.99 17.76 -18.31
CA LEU A 454 -26.88 18.67 -17.58
C LEU A 454 -28.11 18.92 -18.46
N SER A 455 -29.25 18.37 -18.04
CA SER A 455 -30.52 18.48 -18.76
C SER A 455 -31.43 19.59 -18.22
N GLY A 456 -32.41 20.00 -19.01
CA GLY A 456 -33.41 20.98 -18.59
C GLY A 456 -32.95 22.43 -18.68
N ILE A 457 -32.06 22.72 -19.63
CA ILE A 457 -31.68 24.09 -20.02
C ILE A 457 -32.84 24.71 -20.80
N GLN A 458 -33.21 25.94 -20.45
CA GLN A 458 -34.31 26.64 -21.12
C GLN A 458 -33.94 26.96 -22.59
N PRO A 459 -34.88 26.86 -23.54
CA PRO A 459 -34.63 27.23 -24.92
C PRO A 459 -34.17 28.69 -25.03
N ALA A 460 -32.95 28.89 -25.53
CA ALA A 460 -32.36 30.20 -25.74
C ALA A 460 -31.47 30.17 -26.99
N PRO A 461 -31.14 31.33 -27.58
CA PRO A 461 -30.14 31.41 -28.64
C PRO A 461 -28.80 30.80 -28.19
N ARG A 462 -28.04 30.25 -29.14
CA ARG A 462 -26.67 29.76 -28.92
C ARG A 462 -25.85 30.84 -28.21
N GLY A 463 -25.09 30.45 -27.19
CA GLY A 463 -24.21 31.38 -26.46
C GLY A 463 -24.86 32.11 -25.27
N VAL A 464 -26.18 31.95 -25.06
CA VAL A 464 -26.91 32.65 -23.99
C VAL A 464 -26.93 31.90 -22.65
N PRO A 465 -27.23 30.58 -22.59
CA PRO A 465 -27.23 29.84 -21.32
C PRO A 465 -25.85 29.86 -20.67
N GLN A 466 -25.80 30.12 -19.36
CA GLN A 466 -24.55 30.14 -18.60
C GLN A 466 -24.43 28.92 -17.70
N VAL A 467 -23.71 27.91 -18.16
CA VAL A 467 -23.44 26.69 -17.41
C VAL A 467 -22.07 26.81 -16.75
N GLN A 468 -22.04 27.02 -15.44
CA GLN A 468 -20.80 27.00 -14.67
C GLN A 468 -20.42 25.55 -14.34
N VAL A 469 -19.26 25.11 -14.78
CA VAL A 469 -18.68 23.82 -14.41
C VAL A 469 -17.58 24.06 -13.39
N SER A 470 -17.64 23.38 -12.25
CA SER A 470 -16.61 23.38 -11.21
C SER A 470 -15.94 22.01 -11.13
N LEU A 471 -14.61 22.03 -11.07
CA LEU A 471 -13.76 20.89 -10.76
C LEU A 471 -13.22 21.10 -9.34
N ASP A 472 -13.48 20.15 -8.47
CA ASP A 472 -13.04 20.12 -7.08
C ASP A 472 -12.14 18.89 -6.88
N ILE A 473 -10.88 19.08 -6.52
CA ILE A 473 -9.95 17.99 -6.15
C ILE A 473 -9.77 18.01 -4.64
N ASP A 474 -9.99 16.88 -3.98
CA ASP A 474 -9.83 16.74 -2.53
C ASP A 474 -8.37 16.45 -2.11
N ALA A 475 -8.15 16.20 -0.81
CA ALA A 475 -6.83 15.87 -0.28
C ALA A 475 -6.32 14.47 -0.65
N ASN A 476 -7.17 13.59 -1.21
CA ASN A 476 -6.81 12.28 -1.75
C ASN A 476 -6.44 12.35 -3.24
N GLY A 477 -6.62 13.51 -3.86
CA GLY A 477 -6.47 13.69 -5.31
C GLY A 477 -7.68 13.21 -6.11
N LEU A 478 -8.84 13.00 -5.47
CA LEU A 478 -10.07 12.54 -6.12
C LEU A 478 -10.89 13.72 -6.66
N LEU A 479 -11.43 13.56 -7.87
CA LEU A 479 -12.17 14.60 -8.58
C LEU A 479 -13.69 14.52 -8.34
N GLN A 480 -14.25 15.63 -7.89
CA GLN A 480 -15.68 15.90 -7.91
C GLN A 480 -16.00 16.97 -8.95
N VAL A 481 -17.03 16.71 -9.77
CA VAL A 481 -17.46 17.66 -10.80
C VAL A 481 -18.88 18.11 -10.54
N SER A 482 -19.11 19.41 -10.66
CA SER A 482 -20.45 19.99 -10.57
C SER A 482 -20.72 20.96 -11.70
N ALA A 483 -21.94 20.93 -12.23
CA ALA A 483 -22.41 21.82 -13.26
C ALA A 483 -23.68 22.52 -12.80
N THR A 484 -23.68 23.84 -12.88
CA THR A 484 -24.80 24.68 -12.45
C THR A 484 -25.21 25.61 -13.58
N ASP A 485 -26.47 25.54 -14.00
CA ASP A 485 -27.06 26.57 -14.83
C ASP A 485 -27.32 27.82 -13.98
N ARG A 486 -26.57 28.89 -14.22
CA ARG A 486 -26.65 30.14 -13.47
C ARG A 486 -27.96 30.89 -13.66
N THR A 487 -28.72 30.58 -14.71
CA THR A 487 -30.01 31.24 -14.98
C THR A 487 -31.14 30.63 -14.17
N THR A 488 -31.14 29.29 -14.03
CA THR A 488 -32.20 28.56 -13.33
C THR A 488 -31.81 28.13 -11.92
N GLY A 489 -30.53 28.18 -11.57
CA GLY A 489 -29.99 27.65 -10.32
C GLY A 489 -29.95 26.12 -10.28
N ARG A 490 -30.37 25.42 -11.35
CA ARG A 490 -30.31 23.97 -11.42
C ARG A 490 -28.86 23.51 -11.40
N GLN A 491 -28.58 22.54 -10.53
CA GLN A 491 -27.28 21.94 -10.38
C GLN A 491 -27.37 20.44 -10.61
N GLN A 492 -26.34 19.91 -11.26
CA GLN A 492 -26.09 18.49 -11.34
C GLN A 492 -24.62 18.26 -10.98
N SER A 493 -24.38 17.39 -10.01
CA SER A 493 -23.04 16.99 -9.60
C SER A 493 -22.85 15.51 -9.84
N VAL A 494 -21.63 15.15 -10.23
CA VAL A 494 -21.21 13.77 -10.42
C VAL A 494 -19.85 13.64 -9.74
N SER A 495 -19.74 12.68 -8.83
CA SER A 495 -18.42 12.18 -8.43
C SER A 495 -17.96 11.27 -9.55
N ILE A 496 -16.76 11.47 -10.08
CA ILE A 496 -16.23 10.56 -11.08
C ILE A 496 -15.85 9.26 -10.36
N GLN A 497 -16.80 8.35 -10.25
CA GLN A 497 -16.61 6.99 -9.76
C GLN A 497 -16.39 6.00 -10.93
N GLY A 498 -16.58 6.48 -12.18
CA GLY A 498 -16.69 5.66 -13.39
C GLY A 498 -15.38 5.10 -13.97
N GLY A 499 -14.31 5.03 -13.19
CA GLY A 499 -13.02 4.47 -13.61
C GLY A 499 -12.58 3.21 -12.87
N SER A 500 -13.23 2.86 -11.75
CA SER A 500 -12.95 1.60 -11.03
C SER A 500 -13.37 0.41 -11.88
N ASN A 501 -12.67 -0.72 -11.79
CA ASN A 501 -13.11 -1.95 -12.46
C ASN A 501 -14.34 -2.57 -11.76
N LEU A 502 -14.82 -1.96 -10.67
CA LEU A 502 -16.01 -2.36 -9.91
C LEU A 502 -17.06 -1.24 -9.92
N SER A 503 -18.31 -1.62 -10.16
CA SER A 503 -19.47 -0.77 -9.89
C SER A 503 -19.84 -0.76 -8.40
N GLU A 504 -20.52 0.28 -7.91
CA GLU A 504 -20.97 0.33 -6.51
C GLU A 504 -21.88 -0.86 -6.13
N GLN A 505 -22.64 -1.38 -7.10
CA GLN A 505 -23.46 -2.59 -6.90
C GLN A 505 -22.59 -3.84 -6.71
N GLU A 506 -21.53 -4.01 -7.52
CA GLU A 506 -20.57 -5.09 -7.33
C GLU A 506 -19.82 -4.94 -6.01
N ILE A 507 -19.39 -3.73 -5.62
CA ILE A 507 -18.75 -3.46 -4.33
C ILE A 507 -19.66 -3.90 -3.18
N GLN A 508 -20.93 -3.48 -3.20
CA GLN A 508 -21.87 -3.84 -2.14
C GLN A 508 -22.11 -5.35 -2.08
N ALA A 509 -22.25 -6.02 -3.23
CA ALA A 509 -22.40 -7.48 -3.30
C ALA A 509 -21.16 -8.22 -2.75
N LEU A 510 -19.96 -7.74 -3.08
CA LEU A 510 -18.70 -8.30 -2.57
C LEU A 510 -18.54 -8.08 -1.07
N LEU A 511 -18.92 -6.91 -0.55
CA LEU A 511 -18.92 -6.62 0.89
C LEU A 511 -19.87 -7.55 1.64
N GLU A 512 -21.07 -7.77 1.12
CA GLU A 512 -22.05 -8.71 1.69
C GLU A 512 -21.53 -10.15 1.66
N GLU A 513 -20.89 -10.56 0.55
CA GLU A 513 -20.25 -11.87 0.45
C GLU A 513 -19.12 -12.03 1.47
N ALA A 514 -18.25 -11.04 1.59
CA ALA A 514 -17.14 -11.03 2.54
C ALA A 514 -17.62 -11.11 3.99
N GLN A 515 -18.71 -10.41 4.35
CA GLN A 515 -19.32 -10.49 5.67
C GLN A 515 -19.85 -11.89 6.00
N ARG A 516 -20.48 -12.57 5.03
CA ARG A 516 -20.94 -13.96 5.21
C ARG A 516 -19.77 -14.92 5.42
N LYS A 517 -18.76 -14.83 4.55
CA LYS A 517 -17.56 -15.68 4.62
C LYS A 517 -16.77 -15.45 5.91
N PHE A 518 -16.61 -14.20 6.34
CA PHE A 518 -15.95 -13.86 7.60
C PHE A 518 -16.61 -14.55 8.80
N ALA A 519 -17.95 -14.62 8.84
CA ALA A 519 -18.67 -15.32 9.91
C ALA A 519 -18.41 -16.84 9.89
N GLU A 520 -18.29 -17.43 8.70
CA GLU A 520 -17.95 -18.85 8.52
C GLU A 520 -16.48 -19.13 8.89
N ASP A 521 -15.55 -18.31 8.42
CA ASP A 521 -14.11 -18.44 8.69
C ASP A 521 -13.80 -18.25 10.17
N ARG A 522 -14.49 -17.31 10.84
CA ARG A 522 -14.39 -17.14 12.30
C ARG A 522 -14.82 -18.40 13.04
N ARG A 523 -15.89 -19.08 12.59
CA ARG A 523 -16.34 -20.35 13.18
C ARG A 523 -15.31 -21.46 12.96
N LYS A 524 -14.76 -21.57 11.75
CA LYS A 524 -13.70 -22.54 11.43
C LYS A 524 -12.44 -22.30 12.26
N ARG A 525 -11.99 -21.04 12.39
CA ARG A 525 -10.82 -20.67 13.20
C ARG A 525 -11.03 -21.03 14.67
N VAL A 526 -12.19 -20.70 15.24
CA VAL A 526 -12.52 -21.09 16.63
C VAL A 526 -12.49 -22.61 16.80
N ALA A 527 -12.97 -23.38 15.83
CA ALA A 527 -12.90 -24.85 15.88
C ALA A 527 -11.45 -25.37 15.84
N VAL A 528 -10.61 -24.81 14.95
CA VAL A 528 -9.18 -25.18 14.85
C VAL A 528 -8.42 -24.79 16.12
N ASP A 529 -8.65 -23.60 16.68
CA ASP A 529 -8.02 -23.16 17.93
C ASP A 529 -8.39 -24.07 19.11
N ARG A 530 -9.64 -24.55 19.16
CA ARG A 530 -10.07 -25.54 20.16
C ARG A 530 -9.32 -26.86 20.01
N LEU A 531 -9.21 -27.38 18.79
CA LEU A 531 -8.45 -28.61 18.51
C LEU A 531 -6.98 -28.48 18.92
N ASN A 532 -6.34 -27.37 18.56
CA ASN A 532 -4.94 -27.11 18.92
C ASN A 532 -4.74 -27.01 20.44
N ARG A 533 -5.67 -26.37 21.16
CA ARG A 533 -5.66 -26.31 22.63
C ARG A 533 -5.79 -27.70 23.25
N ALA A 534 -6.72 -28.50 22.77
CA ALA A 534 -6.93 -29.88 23.23
C ALA A 534 -5.68 -30.74 22.99
N GLN A 535 -5.09 -30.70 21.80
CA GLN A 535 -3.85 -31.42 21.47
C GLN A 535 -2.66 -31.00 22.36
N THR A 536 -2.52 -29.69 22.61
CA THR A 536 -1.47 -29.16 23.49
C THR A 536 -1.64 -29.68 24.92
N LEU A 537 -2.87 -29.68 25.44
CA LEU A 537 -3.17 -30.18 26.77
C LEU A 537 -2.94 -31.70 26.89
N VAL A 538 -3.28 -32.48 25.87
CA VAL A 538 -2.96 -33.92 25.81
C VAL A 538 -1.45 -34.13 25.92
N ALA A 539 -0.65 -33.42 25.12
CA ALA A 539 0.81 -33.55 25.17
C ALA A 539 1.40 -33.16 26.55
N GLN A 540 0.84 -32.13 27.19
CA GLN A 540 1.20 -31.73 28.55
C GLN A 540 0.83 -32.81 29.58
N ALA A 541 -0.38 -33.38 29.46
CA ALA A 541 -0.86 -34.43 30.34
C ALA A 541 -0.02 -35.70 30.26
N GLU A 542 0.32 -36.14 29.04
CA GLU A 542 1.21 -37.28 28.83
C GLU A 542 2.59 -37.05 29.43
N ARG A 543 3.16 -35.85 29.24
CA ARG A 543 4.44 -35.49 29.86
C ARG A 543 4.34 -35.56 31.37
N ARG A 544 3.26 -35.01 31.95
CA ARG A 544 3.11 -34.96 33.40
C ARG A 544 2.89 -36.33 34.03
N LEU A 545 2.18 -37.24 33.35
CA LEU A 545 2.07 -38.63 33.76
C LEU A 545 3.42 -39.34 33.75
N ARG A 546 4.26 -39.11 32.73
CA ARG A 546 5.64 -39.64 32.69
C ARG A 546 6.48 -39.12 33.86
N ASP A 547 6.42 -37.82 34.14
CA ASP A 547 7.15 -37.21 35.25
C ASP A 547 6.67 -37.77 36.61
N ALA A 548 5.36 -37.89 36.80
CA ALA A 548 4.78 -38.45 38.03
C ALA A 548 5.18 -39.90 38.27
N ALA A 549 5.24 -40.72 37.21
CA ALA A 549 5.70 -42.10 37.29
C ALA A 549 7.20 -42.21 37.63
N LEU A 550 8.02 -41.25 37.19
CA LEU A 550 9.45 -41.17 37.55
C LEU A 550 9.65 -40.70 39.00
N GLU A 551 8.87 -39.71 39.45
CA GLU A 551 9.02 -39.11 40.79
C GLU A 551 8.44 -39.99 41.90
N LEU A 552 7.26 -40.58 41.69
CA LEU A 552 6.52 -41.31 42.73
C LEU A 552 6.52 -42.84 42.55
N GLY A 553 7.13 -43.32 41.47
CA GLY A 553 7.03 -44.71 41.04
C GLY A 553 5.65 -45.10 40.51
N PRO A 554 5.49 -46.34 40.00
CA PRO A 554 4.27 -46.78 39.31
C PRO A 554 3.02 -46.91 40.22
N TYR A 555 3.19 -46.78 41.55
CA TYR A 555 2.11 -46.90 42.53
C TYR A 555 1.84 -45.61 43.31
N GLY A 556 2.59 -44.53 43.03
CA GLY A 556 2.41 -43.24 43.68
C GLY A 556 1.28 -42.44 43.04
N ALA A 557 0.43 -41.80 43.86
CA ALA A 557 -0.74 -41.04 43.40
C ALA A 557 -1.65 -41.80 42.39
N GLU A 558 -1.75 -43.13 42.52
CA GLU A 558 -2.40 -44.02 41.55
C GLU A 558 -3.83 -43.58 41.17
N ARG A 559 -4.60 -43.09 42.15
CA ARG A 559 -5.96 -42.58 41.91
C ARG A 559 -5.95 -41.35 40.99
N GLN A 560 -5.03 -40.41 41.22
CA GLN A 560 -4.90 -39.19 40.42
C GLN A 560 -4.32 -39.49 39.04
N GLN A 561 -3.31 -40.38 38.95
CA GLN A 561 -2.76 -40.82 37.67
C GLN A 561 -3.83 -41.48 36.79
N ARG A 562 -4.62 -42.42 37.33
CA ARG A 562 -5.74 -43.03 36.59
C ARG A 562 -6.81 -42.02 36.16
N SER A 563 -7.08 -41.01 37.00
CA SER A 563 -8.04 -39.94 36.64
C SER A 563 -7.57 -39.14 35.43
N VAL A 564 -6.29 -38.81 35.36
CA VAL A 564 -5.69 -38.11 34.21
C VAL A 564 -5.66 -39.02 32.99
N GLU A 565 -5.28 -40.30 33.12
CA GLU A 565 -5.28 -41.26 32.01
C GLU A 565 -6.67 -41.45 31.38
N MET A 566 -7.72 -41.50 32.20
CA MET A 566 -9.09 -41.61 31.71
C MET A 566 -9.53 -40.35 30.94
N ALA A 567 -9.36 -39.17 31.55
CA ALA A 567 -9.73 -37.90 30.91
C ALA A 567 -8.89 -37.63 29.64
N LEU A 568 -7.63 -38.07 29.63
CA LEU A 568 -6.74 -37.96 28.47
C LEU A 568 -7.24 -38.81 27.30
N ARG A 569 -7.66 -40.05 27.56
CA ARG A 569 -8.26 -40.91 26.52
C ARG A 569 -9.56 -40.33 25.98
N GLU A 570 -10.37 -39.74 26.84
CA GLU A 570 -11.63 -39.11 26.45
C GLU A 570 -11.39 -37.93 25.51
N VAL A 571 -10.45 -37.03 25.83
CA VAL A 571 -10.05 -35.96 24.92
C VAL A 571 -9.49 -36.52 23.61
N GLN A 572 -8.64 -37.54 23.65
CA GLN A 572 -8.07 -38.15 22.43
C GLN A 572 -9.13 -38.75 21.50
N VAL A 573 -10.17 -39.39 22.04
CA VAL A 573 -11.29 -39.91 21.24
C VAL A 573 -12.07 -38.76 20.59
N LEU A 574 -12.26 -37.66 21.32
CA LEU A 574 -13.05 -36.52 20.84
C LEU A 574 -12.29 -35.61 19.85
N LEU A 575 -10.98 -35.82 19.65
CA LEU A 575 -10.18 -35.11 18.65
C LEU A 575 -10.51 -35.51 17.21
N ASP A 576 -11.02 -36.73 16.99
CA ASP A 576 -11.25 -37.33 15.67
C ASP A 576 -12.70 -37.14 15.16
N ASP A 577 -13.25 -35.91 15.26
CA ASP A 577 -14.56 -35.47 14.72
C ASP A 577 -15.76 -35.58 15.70
N SER A 578 -15.76 -34.78 16.78
CA SER A 578 -16.83 -34.73 17.80
C SER A 578 -17.45 -33.33 18.00
N ASP A 579 -18.60 -33.24 18.68
CA ASP A 579 -19.28 -31.98 18.97
C ASP A 579 -18.34 -31.03 19.76
N PRO A 580 -18.14 -29.77 19.30
CA PRO A 580 -17.29 -28.80 19.99
C PRO A 580 -17.64 -28.61 21.47
N ALA A 581 -18.90 -28.77 21.87
CA ALA A 581 -19.31 -28.67 23.27
C ALA A 581 -18.83 -29.86 24.12
N GLU A 582 -18.80 -31.07 23.55
CA GLU A 582 -18.33 -32.28 24.22
C GLU A 582 -16.81 -32.25 24.38
N LEU A 583 -16.09 -31.78 23.36
CA LEU A 583 -14.64 -31.60 23.43
C LEU A 583 -14.25 -30.58 24.51
N ASP A 584 -14.95 -29.43 24.59
CA ASP A 584 -14.68 -28.40 25.61
C ASP A 584 -14.90 -28.96 27.03
N LEU A 585 -15.92 -29.79 27.23
CA LEU A 585 -16.19 -30.44 28.51
C LEU A 585 -15.07 -31.44 28.89
N ALA A 586 -14.65 -32.30 27.96
CA ALA A 586 -13.59 -33.27 28.19
C ALA A 586 -12.23 -32.58 28.45
N VAL A 587 -11.94 -31.49 27.73
CA VAL A 587 -10.76 -30.64 27.98
C VAL A 587 -10.79 -30.09 29.41
N SER A 588 -11.94 -29.58 29.86
CA SER A 588 -12.10 -29.05 31.22
C SER A 588 -11.89 -30.14 32.29
N GLN A 589 -12.39 -31.35 32.05
CA GLN A 589 -12.19 -32.49 32.95
C GLN A 589 -10.72 -32.93 33.01
N LEU A 590 -10.01 -32.92 31.87
CA LEU A 590 -8.58 -33.21 31.83
C LEU A 590 -7.78 -32.16 32.61
N GLN A 591 -8.12 -30.88 32.48
CA GLN A 591 -7.50 -29.81 33.27
C GLN A 591 -7.70 -30.02 34.77
N GLU A 592 -8.92 -30.33 35.21
CA GLU A 592 -9.22 -30.60 36.61
C GLU A 592 -8.44 -31.82 37.14
N ALA A 593 -8.38 -32.90 36.36
CA ALA A 593 -7.60 -34.09 36.71
C ALA A 593 -6.09 -33.77 36.84
N LEU A 594 -5.54 -32.97 35.93
CA LEU A 594 -4.14 -32.52 35.98
C LEU A 594 -3.87 -31.66 37.21
N TYR A 595 -4.78 -30.75 37.55
CA TYR A 595 -4.68 -29.95 38.76
C TYR A 595 -4.67 -30.83 40.01
N GLY A 596 -5.55 -31.84 40.06
CA GLY A 596 -5.58 -32.84 41.12
C GLY A 596 -4.26 -33.62 41.27
N LEU A 597 -3.67 -34.05 40.15
CA LEU A 597 -2.38 -34.74 40.14
C LEU A 597 -1.24 -33.83 40.60
N ASN A 598 -1.17 -32.58 40.10
CA ASN A 598 -0.16 -31.62 40.48
C ASN A 598 -0.22 -31.26 41.97
N ARG A 599 -1.42 -31.02 42.51
CA ARG A 599 -1.62 -30.76 43.94
C ARG A 599 -1.13 -31.93 44.79
N ARG A 600 -1.35 -33.17 44.34
CA ARG A 600 -0.88 -34.37 45.04
C ARG A 600 0.64 -34.46 45.03
N LEU A 601 1.28 -34.27 43.87
CA LEU A 601 2.74 -34.23 43.74
C LEU A 601 3.38 -33.19 44.67
N ILE A 602 2.81 -31.98 44.73
CA ILE A 602 3.29 -30.92 45.63
C ILE A 602 3.13 -31.32 47.10
N SER A 603 2.02 -31.97 47.46
CA SER A 603 1.80 -32.43 48.83
C SER A 603 2.79 -33.52 49.25
N GLU A 604 3.16 -34.42 48.35
CA GLU A 604 4.12 -35.49 48.63
C GLU A 604 5.55 -34.94 48.73
N ARG A 605 5.96 -33.98 47.88
CA ARG A 605 7.23 -33.26 48.02
C ARG A 605 7.37 -32.51 49.35
N LYS A 606 6.27 -31.91 49.86
CA LYS A 606 6.27 -31.26 51.19
C LYS A 606 6.39 -32.26 52.34
N THR A 607 6.01 -33.52 52.13
CA THR A 607 6.05 -34.57 53.16
C THR A 607 7.44 -35.23 53.24
N GLU A 608 8.22 -35.24 52.15
CA GLU A 608 9.64 -35.66 52.15
C GLU A 608 10.61 -34.60 52.68
N SER A 609 10.18 -33.34 52.81
CA SER A 609 11.01 -32.23 53.28
C SER A 609 10.95 -32.04 54.81
N GLY A 610 11.48 -33.02 55.56
CA GLY A 610 11.82 -32.91 57.00
C GLY A 610 13.29 -32.51 57.21
N PRO A 611 13.65 -31.85 58.33
CA PRO A 611 14.76 -30.89 58.38
C PRO A 611 16.13 -31.58 58.52
N LEU A 612 16.78 -31.92 57.40
CA LEU A 612 18.23 -32.20 57.36
C LEU A 612 18.76 -32.31 55.91
N GLN A 613 18.55 -31.27 55.09
CA GLN A 613 19.35 -31.14 53.85
C GLN A 613 19.47 -29.70 53.32
N GLY A 614 19.56 -28.72 54.22
CA GLY A 614 20.13 -27.43 53.86
C GLY A 614 21.64 -27.54 53.82
N LEU A 615 22.24 -27.70 52.64
CA LEU A 615 23.62 -27.25 52.30
C LEU A 615 24.18 -27.71 50.92
N LYS A 616 23.40 -28.28 49.98
CA LYS A 616 24.00 -28.77 48.70
C LYS A 616 23.39 -28.43 47.34
N ASN A 617 22.31 -27.65 47.23
CA ASN A 617 21.77 -27.31 45.91
C ASN A 617 21.79 -25.80 45.55
N THR A 618 22.83 -25.09 45.98
CA THR A 618 23.25 -23.77 45.46
C THR A 618 23.89 -23.85 44.06
N LEU A 619 23.40 -24.73 43.19
CA LEU A 619 23.80 -24.84 41.78
C LEU A 619 22.61 -25.15 40.82
N GLY A 620 21.37 -25.19 41.32
CA GLY A 620 20.17 -25.46 40.49
C GLY A 620 19.37 -24.23 40.06
N SER A 621 19.70 -23.03 40.55
CA SER A 621 18.87 -21.82 40.39
C SER A 621 19.03 -21.09 39.05
N ILE A 622 19.14 -21.81 37.93
CA ILE A 622 19.11 -21.22 36.57
C ILE A 622 17.98 -21.84 35.72
N LYS A 623 17.16 -22.74 36.28
CA LYS A 623 16.06 -23.37 35.53
C LYS A 623 14.65 -22.99 35.97
N ASP A 624 14.51 -22.29 37.09
CA ASP A 624 13.21 -21.90 37.65
C ASP A 624 12.76 -20.46 37.29
N ASP A 625 13.61 -19.66 36.63
CA ASP A 625 13.25 -18.33 36.09
C ASP A 625 12.57 -18.40 34.70
N LEU A 626 12.15 -19.58 34.25
CA LEU A 626 11.47 -19.77 32.95
C LEU A 626 10.00 -20.18 33.07
N PHE A 627 9.45 -20.23 34.29
CA PHE A 627 8.08 -20.68 34.54
C PHE A 627 7.26 -19.76 35.46
N SER A 628 7.71 -18.52 35.69
CA SER A 628 6.84 -17.47 36.24
C SER A 628 6.17 -16.72 35.10
N ASP A 629 5.06 -17.25 34.60
CA ASP A 629 4.01 -16.47 33.93
C ASP A 629 2.69 -17.27 34.09
N GLU A 630 2.14 -17.22 35.29
CA GLU A 630 0.70 -17.35 35.52
C GLU A 630 0.26 -16.03 36.17
N ASP A 631 -0.56 -15.26 35.46
CA ASP A 631 -1.83 -14.69 35.93
C ASP A 631 -2.30 -13.58 34.98
N ASP A 632 -2.97 -13.94 33.89
CA ASP A 632 -3.93 -13.05 33.22
C ASP A 632 -5.01 -13.83 32.45
N TRP A 633 -5.85 -14.54 33.19
CA TRP A 633 -7.02 -15.23 32.64
C TRP A 633 -8.23 -15.00 33.54
N ASP A 634 -8.75 -13.77 33.63
CA ASP A 634 -10.11 -13.51 34.14
C ASP A 634 -10.69 -12.11 33.84
N GLU A 635 -10.43 -11.52 32.65
CA GLU A 635 -11.04 -10.23 32.27
C GLU A 635 -11.62 -10.19 30.84
N TRP A 636 -12.44 -11.16 30.42
CA TRP A 636 -13.12 -11.09 29.10
C TRP A 636 -14.60 -11.51 29.06
N ASP A 637 -15.30 -11.66 30.20
CA ASP A 637 -16.76 -11.94 30.18
C ASP A 637 -17.60 -11.01 31.06
N ARG A 638 -17.42 -9.69 30.89
CA ARG A 638 -18.44 -8.70 31.32
C ARG A 638 -18.62 -7.61 30.28
N SER A 639 -19.34 -7.92 29.21
CA SER A 639 -20.01 -6.92 28.37
C SER A 639 -21.20 -7.54 27.62
N ARG A 640 -22.29 -7.78 28.35
CA ARG A 640 -23.63 -7.91 27.76
C ARG A 640 -24.50 -6.77 28.26
N PRO A 641 -25.03 -5.87 27.41
CA PRO A 641 -26.03 -4.90 27.86
C PRO A 641 -27.40 -5.58 27.88
N GLY A 642 -27.97 -5.70 29.09
CA GLY A 642 -29.40 -5.98 29.29
C GLY A 642 -30.23 -4.68 29.17
N PRO A 643 -31.54 -4.77 28.85
CA PRO A 643 -32.35 -3.61 28.49
C PRO A 643 -32.85 -2.89 29.74
N SER A 644 -32.69 -1.56 29.82
CA SER A 644 -33.30 -0.75 30.88
C SER A 644 -34.55 -0.03 30.37
N GLU A 645 -35.70 -0.44 30.87
CA GLU A 645 -36.95 0.30 30.82
C GLU A 645 -36.91 1.55 31.71
N ARG A 646 -37.62 2.58 31.25
CA ARG A 646 -38.01 3.85 31.90
C ARG A 646 -38.42 3.70 33.37
N TRP A 647 -38.11 4.72 34.19
CA TRP A 647 -39.04 5.74 34.72
C TRP A 647 -38.39 6.58 35.84
N GLY A 648 -38.53 7.92 35.74
CA GLY A 648 -38.92 8.76 36.88
C GLY A 648 -37.86 9.53 37.67
N GLY A 649 -37.85 10.86 37.48
CA GLY A 649 -38.05 11.80 38.60
C GLY A 649 -36.82 12.43 39.25
N ASP A 650 -36.47 13.63 38.79
CA ASP A 650 -35.83 14.68 39.60
C ASP A 650 -36.85 15.20 40.63
N PRO A 651 -36.49 15.47 41.91
CA PRO A 651 -36.23 16.88 42.25
C PRO A 651 -35.26 17.12 43.43
N TRP A 652 -34.66 18.33 43.43
CA TRP A 652 -34.11 19.14 44.55
C TRP A 652 -32.60 19.45 44.48
N ALA A 653 -32.32 20.70 44.14
CA ALA A 653 -31.10 21.46 44.49
C ALA A 653 -31.34 22.22 45.84
N PRO A 654 -30.42 23.06 46.41
CA PRO A 654 -29.00 23.36 46.15
C PRO A 654 -28.16 23.49 47.49
N PRO A 655 -27.30 24.51 47.79
CA PRO A 655 -25.83 24.39 47.88
C PRO A 655 -25.18 24.92 49.20
N SER A 656 -23.88 24.68 49.43
CA SER A 656 -23.00 25.57 50.23
C SER A 656 -21.52 25.16 50.05
N ARG A 657 -20.55 26.03 49.70
CA ARG A 657 -19.93 27.20 50.36
C ARG A 657 -18.91 26.84 51.46
N ASN A 658 -17.65 27.19 51.17
CA ASN A 658 -16.70 27.94 52.02
C ASN A 658 -15.52 27.21 52.69
N GLY A 659 -14.37 27.91 52.66
CA GLY A 659 -13.16 27.70 53.49
C GLY A 659 -11.94 27.24 52.67
N GLY A 660 -10.83 27.96 52.51
CA GLY A 660 -10.33 29.17 53.15
C GLY A 660 -8.88 28.98 53.61
N TYR A 661 -8.00 29.92 53.23
CA TYR A 661 -6.73 30.32 53.87
C TYR A 661 -5.50 29.38 53.72
N ARG A 662 -4.42 29.81 53.02
CA ARG A 662 -3.26 30.69 53.39
C ARG A 662 -2.03 29.79 53.66
N GLU A 663 -0.75 30.14 53.50
CA GLU A 663 0.08 31.28 53.05
C GLU A 663 1.51 30.66 53.02
N GLU A 664 2.42 31.00 52.10
CA GLU A 664 3.70 31.70 52.36
C GLU A 664 4.57 31.37 51.11
N GLY A 665 5.33 32.24 50.44
CA GLY A 665 5.85 33.57 50.77
C GLY A 665 7.39 33.56 50.57
N TYR A 666 7.92 34.51 49.78
CA TYR A 666 9.30 35.08 49.67
C TYR A 666 9.61 35.38 48.17
N SER A 667 9.27 36.57 47.63
CA SER A 667 9.97 37.89 47.67
C SER A 667 11.44 37.83 47.24
N SER A 668 11.91 38.35 46.10
CA SER A 668 11.87 39.71 45.49
C SER A 668 12.94 40.69 46.02
N TYR A 669 13.41 41.58 45.12
CA TYR A 669 14.27 42.79 45.20
C TYR A 669 15.52 42.65 44.29
N GLU A 670 15.94 43.58 43.41
CA GLU A 670 15.59 44.98 43.13
C GLU A 670 16.29 45.41 41.81
N SER A 671 15.69 46.29 41.00
CA SER A 671 16.36 47.09 39.94
C SER A 671 16.74 48.48 40.53
N PRO A 672 17.55 49.40 39.90
CA PRO A 672 17.12 50.08 38.64
C PRO A 672 18.19 50.89 37.81
N ARG A 673 17.70 51.51 36.71
CA ARG A 673 18.19 52.70 35.93
C ARG A 673 19.35 52.47 34.95
N LEU A 674 19.52 53.14 33.80
CA LEU A 674 18.90 54.24 33.01
C LEU A 674 19.57 54.12 31.61
N GLU A 675 18.93 54.28 30.45
CA GLU A 675 18.92 55.53 29.68
C GLU A 675 18.04 55.42 28.41
N ARG A 676 17.52 56.58 28.00
CA ARG A 676 16.60 56.83 26.88
C ARG A 676 17.38 57.31 25.66
N SER A 677 16.92 56.98 24.45
CA SER A 677 16.71 57.97 23.37
C SER A 677 15.91 57.40 22.19
N ARG A 678 14.99 58.22 21.66
CA ARG A 678 14.00 57.97 20.58
C ARG A 678 14.56 58.40 19.17
N PRO A 679 13.77 58.75 18.11
CA PRO A 679 13.53 57.89 16.92
C PRO A 679 13.63 58.59 15.52
N GLU A 680 13.36 57.84 14.42
CA GLU A 680 12.83 58.25 13.07
C GLU A 680 13.77 58.93 11.99
N PRO A 681 13.35 59.17 10.69
CA PRO A 681 13.64 58.38 9.46
C PRO A 681 14.15 59.28 8.26
N PRO A 682 13.65 59.15 7.00
CA PRO A 682 14.07 58.34 5.82
C PRO A 682 14.82 59.15 4.72
N ARG A 683 15.28 58.50 3.60
CA ARG A 683 15.12 58.93 2.17
C ARG A 683 16.20 58.44 1.14
N ARG A 684 15.70 58.20 -0.09
CA ARG A 684 16.22 58.52 -1.45
C ARG A 684 16.88 57.44 -2.34
N GLU A 685 16.16 57.06 -3.39
CA GLU A 685 16.59 56.87 -4.79
C GLU A 685 16.69 58.23 -5.54
N PRO A 686 17.08 58.37 -6.85
CA PRO A 686 17.91 57.57 -7.79
C PRO A 686 19.04 58.44 -8.46
N PRO A 687 19.71 58.07 -9.59
CA PRO A 687 19.15 58.26 -10.95
C PRO A 687 19.55 57.21 -12.05
N ARG A 688 18.78 57.18 -13.15
CA ARG A 688 19.15 56.66 -14.50
C ARG A 688 19.85 57.75 -15.34
N PRO A 689 20.55 57.39 -16.43
CA PRO A 689 20.06 57.66 -17.80
C PRO A 689 20.31 56.46 -18.75
N ASP A 690 19.39 56.00 -19.60
CA ASP A 690 18.84 56.49 -20.88
C ASP A 690 19.78 56.36 -22.12
N ARG A 691 19.16 55.94 -23.24
CA ARG A 691 19.59 55.83 -24.66
C ARG A 691 20.30 54.54 -25.11
N SER A 692 20.08 54.00 -26.30
CA SER A 692 19.04 54.11 -27.35
C SER A 692 19.42 53.15 -28.49
N ASP A 693 18.41 52.59 -29.14
CA ASP A 693 18.34 52.19 -30.56
C ASP A 693 19.06 50.94 -31.12
N ARG A 694 18.18 50.02 -31.58
CA ARG A 694 18.09 49.43 -32.95
C ARG A 694 19.29 48.63 -33.49
N TYR A 695 19.01 47.36 -33.83
CA TYR A 695 19.09 46.85 -35.21
C TYR A 695 18.37 45.48 -35.31
N GLU A 696 17.26 45.43 -36.06
CA GLU A 696 16.75 44.23 -36.76
C GLU A 696 17.18 44.34 -38.25
N PRO A 697 16.74 43.47 -39.18
CA PRO A 697 16.98 42.03 -39.32
C PRO A 697 17.60 41.73 -40.71
N ALA A 698 17.95 40.46 -40.99
CA ALA A 698 18.16 40.00 -42.36
C ALA A 698 17.30 38.77 -42.64
N ALA A 699 16.43 38.93 -43.63
CA ALA A 699 15.54 37.93 -44.19
C ALA A 699 16.07 37.43 -45.54
N GLU A 700 15.32 36.47 -46.08
CA GLU A 700 15.32 35.91 -47.45
C GLU A 700 16.23 34.68 -47.67
N GLY A 701 15.75 33.56 -48.20
CA GLY A 701 14.40 33.21 -48.65
C GLY A 701 14.43 32.09 -49.70
N ARG A 702 13.26 31.45 -49.85
CA ARG A 702 12.76 30.66 -51.01
C ARG A 702 13.27 29.22 -51.10
N ARG A 703 12.50 28.23 -51.57
CA ARG A 703 11.07 28.02 -51.92
C ARG A 703 10.97 26.51 -52.20
N ARG A 704 9.83 25.91 -51.84
CA ARG A 704 9.31 24.60 -52.28
C ARG A 704 9.35 24.41 -53.82
N PRO A 705 9.31 23.18 -54.38
CA PRO A 705 8.05 22.42 -54.51
C PRO A 705 8.15 20.88 -54.31
N SER A 706 7.05 20.26 -53.87
CA SER A 706 6.71 18.85 -54.19
C SER A 706 6.04 18.81 -55.58
N PRO A 707 5.83 17.65 -56.26
CA PRO A 707 4.80 16.69 -55.82
C PRO A 707 4.99 15.20 -56.19
N ARG A 708 4.22 14.35 -55.46
CA ARG A 708 3.50 13.11 -55.85
C ARG A 708 4.24 11.96 -56.56
N ALA A 709 4.10 10.75 -56.03
CA ALA A 709 3.18 9.69 -56.52
C ALA A 709 3.65 8.29 -56.06
N ASP A 710 2.69 7.48 -55.56
CA ASP A 710 2.44 6.05 -55.82
C ASP A 710 3.57 5.01 -55.55
N ASP A 711 3.39 3.79 -55.05
CA ASP A 711 2.31 2.95 -54.51
C ASP A 711 3.04 1.61 -54.10
N PRO A 712 2.39 0.44 -53.97
CA PRO A 712 2.23 -0.38 -52.76
C PRO A 712 3.19 -1.58 -52.68
N TRP A 713 3.27 -2.28 -51.54
CA TRP A 713 3.36 -3.77 -51.49
C TRP A 713 2.91 -4.29 -50.13
N ALA A 714 1.82 -5.06 -50.18
CA ALA A 714 1.39 -6.04 -49.21
C ALA A 714 1.81 -7.44 -49.72
N GLU A 715 1.86 -8.39 -48.78
CA GLU A 715 1.98 -9.85 -48.93
C GLU A 715 3.40 -10.42 -49.17
N ASP A 716 3.97 -11.01 -48.10
CA ASP A 716 4.14 -12.48 -47.94
C ASP A 716 4.13 -12.86 -46.45
#